data_AF-A0AAD4HZD0-F1
#
_entry.id   AF-A0AAD4HZD0-F1
#
_cell.length_a   1.000
_cell.length_b   1.000
_cell.length_c   1.000
_cell.angle_alpha   90.00
_cell.angle_beta   90.00
_cell.angle_gamma   90.00
#
_symmetry.space_group_name_H-M   'P 1'
#
loop_
_entity.id
_entity.type
_entity.pdbx_description
1 polymer ?
#
loop_
_entity_poly.entity_id
_entity_poly.type
_entity_poly.pdbx_seq_one_letter_code
_entity_poly.pdbx_strand_id
1 'polypeptide(L)'
;MSTSAPISSETPVSPSEQKAPTLEFYHHHTPGLFSGLAADLRFNEDLKIVPVAVGDGTRGKHTVTRKMLKAVDDDKNFLPGQPRICLDEYPHPNHDYDKGHMYEYLVRSHSTHALDDLLPYMRYIYTQTPSSKHIMALNHQRAHAREIKVTEHAGLHLVFYYETIFLQPIPAYFYSPAFWEFLEHADGALHAACLGFMRSYDMLIRYKIDFEEACQLRLIPEKGNGQMPTYEEWCKFIVPFARVGDEHVSRRYRYGELRLTRINRTAMLFRFGMAYYQYRIHPEWGSLMEHTLAPVVTIFAVCALVLNSMQVGLAAISMVQTPPDARSSSASCATLTPSYDAPVAADGWKAQLIATGLTKPRGIKFDSNGGLLVIEAGVGLRRLTFTDNGGTCLSLKGNTSVITDDELNHGLELSEDGKTLYVSSDENVDRYSYNPDTATIGNMTRLIANMSHTGGGHSTRTLLLSKKQPDLLLVSRGSASNIDLQAADETSGVSQIRAFNISNATSILQRPYSYPTDGLLIAWGLRNSVGVAEHPTSGGIYSVENSADNIVRQGVDIHEDNPGEELNFHGLLNDTSALGANYGYPACFALWNTSAPFPALNNLTVGSPFSLTPDNATLNDTTCAQRTVPPRLTFQAHTAPLDIKFAGENGDEAYISFHGNWNRDHPAGYKLSYVSFSSATNEPVEAADSTTAVKDVLTAPDVGRCAEEGFGCFRPAGIAVDAAEGRVFVSSDATGEIWVVMRDEASQSGGETTTGTAGQGPTRTGSGAPL
;
A
#
# COMPACT_ATOMS: atom_id res chain seq x y z
N MET A 1 -22.84 41.93 -46.19
CA MET A 1 -23.98 41.24 -45.55
C MET A 1 -23.44 40.61 -44.28
N SER A 2 -23.41 41.39 -43.18
CA SER A 2 -24.44 41.46 -42.12
C SER A 2 -24.39 40.18 -41.26
N THR A 3 -24.22 40.15 -39.93
CA THR A 3 -24.28 41.11 -38.79
C THR A 3 -23.90 40.27 -37.54
N SER A 4 -22.81 40.54 -36.81
CA SER A 4 -22.73 41.22 -35.48
C SER A 4 -23.55 40.68 -34.29
N ALA A 5 -22.85 39.99 -33.35
CA ALA A 5 -22.84 40.09 -31.86
C ALA A 5 -24.15 39.88 -31.01
N PRO A 6 -24.11 39.70 -29.65
CA PRO A 6 -22.97 39.67 -28.72
C PRO A 6 -22.96 38.52 -27.66
N ILE A 7 -21.81 38.45 -26.97
CA ILE A 7 -21.55 37.79 -25.69
C ILE A 7 -22.21 38.62 -24.57
N SER A 8 -22.95 37.98 -23.65
CA SER A 8 -23.41 38.59 -22.40
C SER A 8 -22.75 37.93 -21.19
N SER A 9 -22.09 38.76 -20.41
CA SER A 9 -21.53 38.52 -19.08
C SER A 9 -22.62 38.36 -18.02
N GLU A 10 -22.53 37.32 -17.18
CA GLU A 10 -23.18 37.33 -15.87
C GLU A 10 -22.17 36.95 -14.77
N THR A 11 -22.14 37.79 -13.75
CA THR A 11 -21.38 37.73 -12.50
C THR A 11 -21.84 36.61 -11.57
N PRO A 12 -20.99 36.09 -10.67
CA PRO A 12 -21.35 35.03 -9.74
C PRO A 12 -22.24 35.54 -8.61
N VAL A 13 -23.39 34.91 -8.40
CA VAL A 13 -24.29 35.11 -7.26
C VAL A 13 -24.01 34.03 -6.20
N SER A 14 -23.96 34.44 -4.93
CA SER A 14 -23.67 33.60 -3.76
C SER A 14 -24.79 32.56 -3.48
N PRO A 15 -24.48 31.44 -2.77
CA PRO A 15 -25.43 30.36 -2.57
C PRO A 15 -26.41 30.66 -1.43
N SER A 16 -27.68 30.89 -1.77
CA SER A 16 -28.80 30.81 -0.82
C SER A 16 -29.61 29.55 -1.08
N GLU A 17 -29.84 28.77 -0.01
CA GLU A 17 -30.69 27.59 0.12
C GLU A 17 -31.76 27.41 -0.97
N GLN A 18 -31.62 26.37 -1.79
CA GLN A 18 -32.71 25.85 -2.63
C GLN A 18 -33.06 24.42 -2.24
N LYS A 19 -34.29 24.30 -1.73
CA LYS A 19 -35.07 23.07 -1.57
C LYS A 19 -34.94 22.14 -2.78
N ALA A 20 -34.80 20.85 -2.50
CA ALA A 20 -34.81 19.79 -3.48
C ALA A 20 -36.08 19.85 -4.38
N PRO A 21 -35.95 19.70 -5.71
CA PRO A 21 -37.08 19.70 -6.60
C PRO A 21 -37.83 18.35 -6.52
N THR A 22 -39.14 18.45 -6.37
CA THR A 22 -40.11 17.36 -6.49
C THR A 22 -40.04 16.74 -7.90
N LEU A 23 -39.64 15.47 -7.98
CA LEU A 23 -39.72 14.66 -9.20
C LEU A 23 -41.17 14.23 -9.42
N GLU A 24 -41.91 14.97 -10.24
CA GLU A 24 -43.12 14.44 -10.88
C GLU A 24 -42.71 13.35 -11.89
N PHE A 25 -42.83 12.08 -11.49
CA PHE A 25 -42.75 10.96 -12.41
C PHE A 25 -44.06 10.84 -13.19
N TYR A 26 -43.97 10.90 -14.51
CA TYR A 26 -45.05 10.58 -15.44
C TYR A 26 -45.65 9.19 -15.11
N HIS A 27 -46.89 9.17 -14.65
CA HIS A 27 -47.73 7.97 -14.60
C HIS A 27 -48.08 7.51 -16.02
N HIS A 28 -47.25 6.66 -16.61
CA HIS A 28 -47.73 5.74 -17.65
C HIS A 28 -48.07 4.40 -16.98
N HIS A 29 -49.33 4.26 -16.58
CA HIS A 29 -49.92 2.94 -16.34
C HIS A 29 -49.86 2.14 -17.65
N THR A 30 -49.21 0.99 -17.65
CA THR A 30 -49.47 -0.09 -18.63
C THR A 30 -50.36 -1.13 -17.98
N PRO A 31 -51.70 -0.97 -18.00
CA PRO A 31 -52.59 -2.03 -17.59
C PRO A 31 -52.55 -3.13 -18.67
N GLY A 32 -52.15 -4.34 -18.29
CA GLY A 32 -52.37 -5.54 -19.11
C GLY A 32 -51.15 -6.38 -19.48
N LEU A 33 -49.91 -6.00 -19.14
CA LEU A 33 -48.77 -6.89 -19.41
C LEU A 33 -48.77 -8.12 -18.47
N PHE A 34 -49.39 -7.97 -17.28
CA PHE A 34 -49.38 -8.99 -16.23
C PHE A 34 -50.73 -9.66 -15.92
N SER A 35 -51.81 -9.30 -16.61
CA SER A 35 -53.18 -9.80 -16.36
C SER A 35 -53.42 -11.28 -16.72
N GLY A 36 -52.35 -12.06 -16.89
CA GLY A 36 -52.35 -13.51 -17.10
C GLY A 36 -51.20 -14.27 -16.43
N LEU A 37 -50.27 -13.59 -15.72
CA LEU A 37 -49.14 -14.26 -15.06
C LEU A 37 -49.54 -15.09 -13.83
N ALA A 38 -50.71 -14.85 -13.24
CA ALA A 38 -51.12 -15.45 -11.98
C ALA A 38 -51.32 -16.98 -12.02
N ALA A 39 -51.41 -17.59 -13.21
CA ALA A 39 -51.51 -19.05 -13.34
C ALA A 39 -50.14 -19.75 -13.33
N ASP A 40 -49.12 -19.13 -13.93
CA ASP A 40 -47.78 -19.74 -14.14
C ASP A 40 -46.73 -19.31 -13.10
N LEU A 41 -47.02 -18.28 -12.30
CA LEU A 41 -46.19 -17.82 -11.18
C LEU A 41 -46.45 -18.61 -9.87
N ARG A 42 -47.15 -19.74 -9.86
CA ARG A 42 -47.54 -20.45 -8.61
C ARG A 42 -46.48 -21.46 -8.10
N PHE A 43 -45.21 -21.08 -8.14
CA PHE A 43 -44.18 -21.90 -7.50
C PHE A 43 -44.10 -21.64 -5.99
N ASN A 44 -44.67 -20.52 -5.50
CA ASN A 44 -44.84 -20.22 -4.09
C ASN A 44 -46.20 -19.54 -3.84
N GLU A 45 -47.05 -20.19 -3.04
CA GLU A 45 -48.39 -19.69 -2.67
C GLU A 45 -48.44 -19.19 -1.21
N ASP A 46 -47.28 -18.93 -0.57
CA ASP A 46 -47.20 -18.57 0.84
C ASP A 46 -47.67 -17.13 1.13
N LEU A 47 -47.98 -16.33 0.10
CA LEU A 47 -48.36 -14.92 0.24
C LEU A 47 -49.75 -14.64 -0.37
N LYS A 48 -50.50 -13.74 0.28
CA LYS A 48 -51.82 -13.23 -0.13
C LYS A 48 -51.88 -11.71 -0.01
N ILE A 49 -52.75 -11.07 -0.78
CA ILE A 49 -53.04 -9.63 -0.64
C ILE A 49 -54.29 -9.43 0.22
N VAL A 50 -54.20 -8.49 1.16
CA VAL A 50 -55.31 -8.07 2.02
C VAL A 50 -55.55 -6.56 1.86
N PRO A 51 -56.77 -6.11 1.54
CA PRO A 51 -57.10 -4.68 1.50
C PRO A 51 -57.21 -4.12 2.93
N VAL A 52 -56.52 -3.03 3.21
CA VAL A 52 -56.54 -2.34 4.51
C VAL A 52 -56.94 -0.87 4.31
N ALA A 53 -57.93 -0.42 5.07
CA ALA A 53 -58.36 0.98 5.06
C ALA A 53 -57.42 1.82 5.91
N VAL A 54 -56.76 2.81 5.31
CA VAL A 54 -55.91 3.77 6.04
C VAL A 54 -56.70 5.06 6.22
N GLY A 55 -56.91 5.45 7.49
CA GLY A 55 -57.53 6.73 7.84
C GLY A 55 -56.50 7.85 7.79
N ASP A 56 -56.67 8.81 6.91
CA ASP A 56 -55.97 10.09 6.98
C ASP A 56 -56.51 10.84 8.22
N GLY A 57 -55.61 11.25 9.12
CA GLY A 57 -55.94 11.97 10.35
C GLY A 57 -56.60 13.34 10.15
N THR A 58 -56.89 13.76 8.92
CA THR A 58 -57.66 14.96 8.62
C THR A 58 -59.17 14.69 8.62
N ARG A 59 -59.91 15.46 9.43
CA ARG A 59 -61.38 15.47 9.45
C ARG A 59 -61.93 15.89 8.08
N GLY A 60 -62.22 14.94 7.20
CA GLY A 60 -63.06 15.16 6.02
C GLY A 60 -62.68 14.32 4.80
N LYS A 61 -63.34 13.17 4.66
CA LYS A 61 -63.58 12.41 3.41
C LYS A 61 -62.39 12.22 2.47
N HIS A 62 -61.56 11.20 2.71
CA HIS A 62 -61.06 10.26 1.69
C HIS A 62 -60.49 9.02 2.39
N THR A 63 -61.18 7.88 2.35
CA THR A 63 -60.63 6.60 2.86
C THR A 63 -59.79 5.99 1.74
N VAL A 64 -58.46 5.91 1.92
CA VAL A 64 -57.57 5.25 0.95
C VAL A 64 -57.43 3.79 1.36
N THR A 65 -57.88 2.87 0.50
CA THR A 65 -57.67 1.43 0.69
C THR A 65 -56.29 1.06 0.11
N ARG A 66 -55.36 0.61 0.95
CA ARG A 66 -54.06 0.09 0.54
C ARG A 66 -54.08 -1.44 0.47
N LYS A 67 -53.39 -2.03 -0.50
CA LYS A 67 -53.18 -3.48 -0.59
C LYS A 67 -51.95 -3.85 0.23
N MET A 68 -52.10 -4.71 1.24
CA MET A 68 -51.00 -5.21 2.07
C MET A 68 -50.69 -6.66 1.73
N LEU A 69 -49.40 -7.01 1.77
CA LEU A 69 -48.92 -8.37 1.60
C LEU A 69 -48.95 -9.09 2.96
N LYS A 70 -49.54 -10.28 3.02
CA LYS A 70 -49.59 -11.12 4.22
C LYS A 70 -49.23 -12.55 3.89
N ALA A 71 -48.77 -13.30 4.89
CA ALA A 71 -48.60 -14.73 4.76
C ALA A 71 -49.97 -15.43 4.67
N VAL A 72 -50.04 -16.53 3.93
CA VAL A 72 -51.21 -17.40 3.92
C VAL A 72 -51.32 -18.15 5.24
N ASP A 73 -50.19 -18.67 5.72
CA ASP A 73 -50.00 -19.30 7.02
C ASP A 73 -49.54 -18.24 8.04
N ASP A 74 -50.39 -17.98 9.04
CA ASP A 74 -50.12 -16.93 10.04
C ASP A 74 -48.89 -17.28 10.92
N ASP A 75 -48.48 -18.55 11.00
CA ASP A 75 -47.26 -18.98 11.69
C ASP A 75 -45.98 -18.69 10.87
N LYS A 76 -46.11 -18.33 9.59
CA LYS A 76 -45.02 -17.96 8.68
C LYS A 76 -45.08 -16.49 8.29
N ASN A 77 -45.19 -15.60 9.28
CA ASN A 77 -45.33 -14.17 9.09
C ASN A 77 -44.04 -13.44 8.64
N PHE A 78 -43.36 -13.99 7.64
CA PHE A 78 -42.12 -13.47 7.08
C PHE A 78 -42.10 -13.69 5.57
N LEU A 79 -41.25 -12.92 4.88
CA LEU A 79 -41.10 -13.02 3.43
C LEU A 79 -40.45 -14.38 3.07
N PRO A 80 -41.00 -15.17 2.11
CA PRO A 80 -40.49 -16.48 1.75
C PRO A 80 -38.99 -16.48 1.41
N GLY A 81 -38.22 -17.36 2.07
CA GLY A 81 -36.76 -17.41 1.95
C GLY A 81 -36.01 -16.34 2.76
N GLN A 82 -36.70 -15.46 3.46
CA GLN A 82 -36.13 -14.36 4.26
C GLN A 82 -36.79 -14.30 5.65
N PRO A 83 -36.51 -15.27 6.55
CA PRO A 83 -37.19 -15.40 7.84
C PRO A 83 -36.94 -14.24 8.82
N ARG A 84 -35.99 -13.34 8.49
CA ARG A 84 -35.69 -12.12 9.27
C ARG A 84 -36.57 -10.93 8.88
N ILE A 85 -37.34 -11.04 7.80
CA ILE A 85 -38.12 -9.93 7.24
C ILE A 85 -39.61 -10.20 7.49
N CYS A 86 -40.15 -9.55 8.53
CA CYS A 86 -41.56 -9.67 8.91
C CYS A 86 -42.47 -8.93 7.93
N LEU A 87 -43.67 -9.46 7.67
CA LEU A 87 -44.64 -8.86 6.73
C LEU A 87 -45.52 -7.76 7.39
N ASP A 88 -45.58 -7.73 8.72
CA ASP A 88 -46.64 -7.02 9.47
C ASP A 88 -46.30 -5.60 9.99
N GLU A 89 -45.16 -5.01 9.66
CA GLU A 89 -44.77 -3.69 10.20
C GLU A 89 -44.87 -2.56 9.18
N TYR A 90 -45.98 -1.80 9.20
CA TYR A 90 -45.94 -0.36 8.90
C TYR A 90 -45.95 0.40 10.24
N PRO A 91 -45.10 1.41 10.44
CA PRO A 91 -44.84 1.96 11.75
C PRO A 91 -46.06 2.65 12.40
N HIS A 92 -46.09 2.54 13.73
CA HIS A 92 -46.97 3.25 14.65
C HIS A 92 -46.84 4.78 14.45
N PRO A 93 -47.89 5.59 14.69
CA PRO A 93 -47.95 7.02 14.32
C PRO A 93 -46.92 7.98 14.95
N ASN A 94 -45.99 7.49 15.80
CA ASN A 94 -45.11 8.31 16.63
C ASN A 94 -43.60 8.17 16.31
N HIS A 95 -43.22 7.51 15.20
CA HIS A 95 -41.83 7.49 14.73
C HIS A 95 -41.73 8.07 13.31
N ASP A 96 -40.82 9.02 13.15
CA ASP A 96 -40.66 9.93 11.99
C ASP A 96 -40.04 9.27 10.73
N TYR A 97 -40.36 8.00 10.47
CA TYR A 97 -39.96 7.28 9.25
C TYR A 97 -41.16 6.55 8.65
N ASP A 98 -41.67 7.05 7.53
CA ASP A 98 -42.94 6.68 6.89
C ASP A 98 -42.93 5.32 6.14
N LYS A 99 -41.96 4.43 6.42
CA LYS A 99 -41.72 3.18 5.65
C LYS A 99 -41.35 2.01 6.58
N GLY A 100 -42.02 0.87 6.40
CA GLY A 100 -41.86 -0.33 7.21
C GLY A 100 -40.61 -1.17 6.89
N HIS A 101 -40.17 -2.01 7.84
CA HIS A 101 -38.94 -2.83 7.76
C HIS A 101 -38.87 -3.73 6.50
N MET A 102 -40.00 -4.31 6.07
CA MET A 102 -40.08 -5.07 4.81
C MET A 102 -39.77 -4.20 3.58
N TYR A 103 -40.35 -3.01 3.53
CA TYR A 103 -40.17 -2.11 2.39
C TYR A 103 -38.72 -1.64 2.28
N GLU A 104 -38.09 -1.28 3.40
CA GLU A 104 -36.67 -0.91 3.43
C GLU A 104 -35.76 -2.05 2.93
N TYR A 105 -36.04 -3.29 3.34
CA TYR A 105 -35.35 -4.46 2.82
C TYR A 105 -35.51 -4.59 1.30
N LEU A 106 -36.75 -4.49 0.78
CA LEU A 106 -36.99 -4.62 -0.66
C LEU A 106 -36.27 -3.53 -1.47
N VAL A 107 -36.28 -2.28 -1.00
CA VAL A 107 -35.55 -1.19 -1.64
C VAL A 107 -34.06 -1.49 -1.65
N ARG A 108 -33.47 -1.89 -0.51
CA ARG A 108 -32.04 -2.21 -0.40
C ARG A 108 -31.63 -3.42 -1.27
N SER A 109 -32.49 -4.44 -1.35
CA SER A 109 -32.19 -5.70 -2.02
C SER A 109 -32.47 -5.72 -3.52
N HIS A 110 -33.22 -4.75 -4.06
CA HIS A 110 -33.58 -4.71 -5.49
C HIS A 110 -33.32 -3.39 -6.19
N SER A 111 -33.22 -2.28 -5.46
CA SER A 111 -33.02 -0.97 -6.08
C SER A 111 -31.54 -0.71 -6.35
N THR A 112 -31.25 -0.02 -7.46
CA THR A 112 -29.89 0.26 -7.92
C THR A 112 -29.66 1.76 -8.13
N HIS A 113 -30.19 2.59 -7.22
CA HIS A 113 -30.15 4.06 -7.30
C HIS A 113 -28.74 4.61 -7.59
N ALA A 114 -27.71 4.10 -6.91
CA ALA A 114 -26.33 4.54 -7.11
C ALA A 114 -25.81 4.28 -8.53
N LEU A 115 -26.21 3.17 -9.16
CA LEU A 115 -25.88 2.90 -10.56
C LEU A 115 -26.75 3.73 -11.50
N ASP A 116 -28.05 3.85 -11.21
CA ASP A 116 -29.01 4.64 -11.99
C ASP A 116 -28.59 6.11 -12.15
N ASP A 117 -27.96 6.64 -11.11
CA ASP A 117 -27.37 7.96 -11.03
C ASP A 117 -26.11 8.17 -11.88
N LEU A 118 -25.37 7.10 -12.17
CA LEU A 118 -24.17 7.14 -13.02
C LEU A 118 -24.50 6.99 -14.51
N LEU A 119 -25.72 6.54 -14.84
CA LEU A 119 -26.13 6.29 -16.23
C LEU A 119 -26.21 7.55 -17.12
N PRO A 120 -26.38 8.80 -16.64
CA PRO A 120 -26.22 9.97 -17.50
C PRO A 120 -24.82 10.09 -18.13
N TYR A 121 -23.81 9.44 -17.55
CA TYR A 121 -22.41 9.47 -18.01
C TYR A 121 -22.01 8.24 -18.85
N MET A 122 -23.01 7.51 -19.36
CA MET A 122 -22.87 6.21 -20.04
C MET A 122 -21.87 6.14 -21.18
N ARG A 123 -21.64 7.24 -21.90
CA ARG A 123 -20.65 7.32 -22.99
C ARG A 123 -19.22 6.96 -22.54
N TYR A 124 -18.94 7.04 -21.24
CA TYR A 124 -17.62 6.72 -20.65
C TYR A 124 -17.54 5.32 -20.05
N ILE A 125 -18.69 4.68 -19.83
CA ILE A 125 -18.83 3.31 -19.31
C ILE A 125 -18.79 2.30 -20.47
N TYR A 126 -19.35 2.65 -21.63
CA TYR A 126 -19.42 1.76 -22.81
C TYR A 126 -18.48 2.17 -23.94
N THR A 127 -17.92 1.19 -24.66
CA THR A 127 -17.16 1.39 -25.92
C THR A 127 -17.99 1.01 -27.15
N GLN A 128 -19.18 0.45 -26.95
CA GLN A 128 -20.16 0.06 -27.97
C GLN A 128 -21.52 0.65 -27.58
N THR A 129 -22.47 0.70 -28.52
CA THR A 129 -23.82 1.19 -28.23
C THR A 129 -24.45 0.31 -27.13
N PRO A 130 -24.79 0.89 -25.97
CA PRO A 130 -25.38 0.13 -24.87
C PRO A 130 -26.72 -0.48 -25.27
N SER A 131 -26.94 -1.73 -24.86
CA SER A 131 -28.17 -2.47 -25.16
C SER A 131 -28.49 -3.39 -23.99
N SER A 132 -29.78 -3.48 -23.65
CA SER A 132 -30.31 -4.45 -22.70
C SER A 132 -30.08 -5.89 -23.14
N LYS A 133 -29.85 -6.12 -24.44
CA LYS A 133 -29.59 -7.45 -25.03
C LYS A 133 -28.15 -7.93 -24.87
N HIS A 134 -27.24 -7.11 -24.35
CA HIS A 134 -25.83 -7.48 -24.15
C HIS A 134 -25.64 -8.21 -22.82
N ILE A 135 -26.36 -9.32 -22.66
CA ILE A 135 -26.22 -10.26 -21.53
C ILE A 135 -25.91 -11.62 -22.12
N MET A 136 -24.78 -12.20 -21.72
CA MET A 136 -24.34 -13.50 -22.18
C MET A 136 -24.94 -14.60 -21.31
N ALA A 137 -25.39 -15.68 -21.96
CA ALA A 137 -25.85 -16.88 -21.28
C ALA A 137 -24.75 -17.49 -20.39
N LEU A 138 -25.13 -18.23 -19.35
CA LEU A 138 -24.19 -18.76 -18.34
C LEU A 138 -23.09 -19.62 -18.97
N ASN A 139 -23.43 -20.52 -19.89
CA ASN A 139 -22.46 -21.32 -20.61
C ASN A 139 -21.44 -20.48 -21.39
N HIS A 140 -21.86 -19.32 -21.91
CA HIS A 140 -20.99 -18.40 -22.62
C HIS A 140 -20.11 -17.60 -21.64
N GLN A 141 -20.57 -17.30 -20.42
CA GLN A 141 -19.72 -16.70 -19.39
C GLN A 141 -18.51 -17.60 -19.11
N ARG A 142 -18.74 -18.92 -18.97
CA ARG A 142 -17.70 -19.93 -18.79
C ARG A 142 -16.75 -20.02 -19.99
N ALA A 143 -17.28 -19.96 -21.21
CA ALA A 143 -16.46 -19.95 -22.43
C ALA A 143 -15.51 -18.74 -22.49
N HIS A 144 -15.86 -17.64 -21.82
CA HIS A 144 -15.02 -16.45 -21.64
C HIS A 144 -14.11 -16.51 -20.40
N ALA A 145 -13.91 -17.71 -19.83
CA ALA A 145 -13.13 -17.95 -18.63
C ALA A 145 -13.59 -17.15 -17.40
N ARG A 146 -14.87 -16.73 -17.36
CA ARG A 146 -15.42 -16.04 -16.19
C ARG A 146 -15.89 -17.02 -15.13
N GLU A 147 -15.44 -16.81 -13.91
CA GLU A 147 -16.01 -17.36 -12.70
C GLU A 147 -17.31 -16.63 -12.35
N ILE A 148 -18.38 -17.38 -12.09
CA ILE A 148 -19.66 -16.83 -11.65
C ILE A 148 -19.66 -16.77 -10.12
N LYS A 149 -19.67 -15.57 -9.54
CA LYS A 149 -19.78 -15.35 -8.09
C LYS A 149 -21.18 -14.90 -7.71
N VAL A 150 -21.74 -15.58 -6.72
CA VAL A 150 -23.08 -15.30 -6.19
C VAL A 150 -23.02 -14.16 -5.17
N THR A 151 -23.96 -13.22 -5.23
CA THR A 151 -24.03 -12.08 -4.29
C THR A 151 -25.46 -11.64 -4.01
N GLU A 152 -25.79 -11.28 -2.78
CA GLU A 152 -27.10 -10.69 -2.42
C GLU A 152 -27.21 -9.20 -2.78
N HIS A 153 -26.15 -8.60 -3.31
CA HIS A 153 -26.09 -7.16 -3.56
C HIS A 153 -26.65 -6.79 -4.95
N ALA A 154 -27.81 -6.15 -5.01
CA ALA A 154 -28.48 -5.74 -6.26
C ALA A 154 -27.58 -4.96 -7.22
N GLY A 155 -26.78 -4.05 -6.66
CA GLY A 155 -25.84 -3.26 -7.43
C GLY A 155 -24.76 -4.06 -8.16
N LEU A 156 -24.44 -5.29 -7.75
CA LEU A 156 -23.41 -6.10 -8.39
C LEU A 156 -23.97 -7.02 -9.47
N HIS A 157 -25.29 -7.16 -9.56
CA HIS A 157 -25.91 -8.03 -10.55
C HIS A 157 -25.53 -7.61 -11.98
N LEU A 158 -25.00 -8.56 -12.76
CA LEU A 158 -24.43 -8.37 -14.11
C LEU A 158 -23.24 -7.40 -14.16
N VAL A 159 -22.53 -7.22 -13.06
CA VAL A 159 -21.26 -6.51 -13.04
C VAL A 159 -20.13 -7.52 -13.11
N PHE A 160 -19.15 -7.30 -13.98
CA PHE A 160 -17.96 -8.14 -14.10
C PHE A 160 -16.67 -7.36 -13.85
N TYR A 161 -15.68 -8.07 -13.31
CA TYR A 161 -14.35 -7.59 -12.98
C TYR A 161 -13.34 -8.67 -13.37
N TYR A 162 -12.49 -8.37 -14.36
CA TYR A 162 -11.57 -9.32 -14.99
C TYR A 162 -12.27 -10.65 -15.35
N GLU A 163 -11.89 -11.74 -14.68
CA GLU A 163 -12.37 -13.10 -14.88
C GLU A 163 -13.53 -13.46 -13.94
N THR A 164 -14.21 -12.49 -13.35
CA THR A 164 -15.33 -12.73 -12.43
C THR A 164 -16.57 -11.95 -12.83
N ILE A 165 -17.74 -12.59 -12.83
CA ILE A 165 -19.05 -11.95 -12.97
C ILE A 165 -19.90 -12.19 -11.72
N PHE A 166 -20.57 -11.14 -11.25
CA PHE A 166 -21.43 -11.19 -10.06
C PHE A 166 -22.90 -11.34 -10.46
N LEU A 167 -23.55 -12.36 -9.91
CA LEU A 167 -24.96 -12.65 -10.12
C LEU A 167 -25.70 -12.74 -8.80
N GLN A 168 -26.87 -12.12 -8.76
CA GLN A 168 -27.77 -12.16 -7.60
C GLN A 168 -28.82 -13.27 -7.78
N PRO A 169 -28.99 -14.20 -6.82
CA PRO A 169 -30.02 -15.23 -6.86
C PRO A 169 -31.43 -14.67 -6.94
N ILE A 170 -32.34 -15.40 -7.59
CA ILE A 170 -33.77 -15.08 -7.58
C ILE A 170 -34.32 -15.38 -6.18
N PRO A 171 -34.93 -14.40 -5.49
CA PRO A 171 -35.56 -14.67 -4.20
C PRO A 171 -36.83 -15.50 -4.32
N ALA A 172 -37.12 -16.37 -3.35
CA ALA A 172 -38.29 -17.25 -3.39
C ALA A 172 -39.64 -16.50 -3.47
N TYR A 173 -39.75 -15.29 -2.93
CA TYR A 173 -40.98 -14.49 -3.03
C TYR A 173 -41.28 -13.97 -4.44
N PHE A 174 -40.33 -14.01 -5.39
CA PHE A 174 -40.59 -13.72 -6.81
C PHE A 174 -41.46 -14.80 -7.47
N TYR A 175 -41.54 -15.98 -6.86
CA TYR A 175 -42.45 -17.06 -7.23
C TYR A 175 -43.86 -16.88 -6.65
N SER A 176 -44.21 -15.70 -6.14
CA SER A 176 -45.56 -15.43 -5.64
C SER A 176 -46.27 -14.41 -6.53
N PRO A 177 -47.46 -14.73 -7.07
CA PRO A 177 -48.28 -13.75 -7.80
C PRO A 177 -48.68 -12.56 -6.91
N ALA A 178 -48.95 -12.82 -5.62
CA ALA A 178 -49.35 -11.81 -4.64
C ALA A 178 -48.24 -10.77 -4.40
N PHE A 179 -46.97 -11.18 -4.48
CA PHE A 179 -45.84 -10.26 -4.34
C PHE A 179 -45.77 -9.26 -5.51
N TRP A 180 -45.93 -9.72 -6.74
CA TRP A 180 -45.93 -8.86 -7.93
C TRP A 180 -47.11 -7.90 -7.94
N GLU A 181 -48.31 -8.37 -7.59
CA GLU A 181 -49.47 -7.50 -7.46
C GLU A 181 -49.28 -6.46 -6.34
N PHE A 182 -48.63 -6.82 -5.22
CA PHE A 182 -48.29 -5.87 -4.16
C PHE A 182 -47.32 -4.80 -4.67
N LEU A 183 -46.22 -5.20 -5.31
CA LEU A 183 -45.20 -4.27 -5.80
C LEU A 183 -45.76 -3.28 -6.83
N GLU A 184 -46.59 -3.75 -7.76
CA GLU A 184 -47.22 -2.90 -8.78
C GLU A 184 -47.99 -1.73 -8.16
N HIS A 185 -48.60 -1.93 -6.99
CA HIS A 185 -49.37 -0.90 -6.29
C HIS A 185 -48.55 -0.11 -5.25
N ALA A 186 -47.51 -0.73 -4.67
CA ALA A 186 -46.75 -0.16 -3.58
C ALA A 186 -45.68 0.84 -4.06
N ASP A 187 -44.91 0.49 -5.10
CA ASP A 187 -43.82 1.32 -5.60
C ASP A 187 -43.46 0.94 -7.05
N GLY A 188 -43.82 1.83 -7.99
CA GLY A 188 -43.56 1.61 -9.41
C GLY A 188 -42.08 1.57 -9.79
N ALA A 189 -41.20 2.26 -9.05
CA ALA A 189 -39.76 2.26 -9.33
C ALA A 189 -39.12 0.93 -8.88
N LEU A 190 -39.51 0.45 -7.70
CA LEU A 190 -39.11 -0.86 -7.19
C LEU A 190 -39.65 -1.99 -8.09
N HIS A 191 -40.91 -1.91 -8.51
CA HIS A 191 -41.50 -2.84 -9.46
C HIS A 191 -40.70 -2.89 -10.78
N ALA A 192 -40.35 -1.73 -11.35
CA ALA A 192 -39.53 -1.66 -12.56
C ALA A 192 -38.12 -2.24 -12.38
N ALA A 193 -37.51 -2.11 -11.20
CA ALA A 193 -36.22 -2.73 -10.90
C ALA A 193 -36.33 -4.27 -10.84
N CYS A 194 -37.34 -4.81 -10.14
CA CYS A 194 -37.59 -6.25 -10.06
C CYS A 194 -37.92 -6.86 -11.45
N LEU A 195 -38.66 -6.14 -12.30
CA LEU A 195 -38.92 -6.57 -13.67
C LEU A 195 -37.65 -6.64 -14.51
N GLY A 196 -36.78 -5.64 -14.40
CA GLY A 196 -35.49 -5.63 -15.08
C GLY A 196 -34.57 -6.76 -14.64
N PHE A 197 -34.57 -7.07 -13.34
CA PHE A 197 -33.86 -8.21 -12.77
C PHE A 197 -34.39 -9.54 -13.32
N MET A 198 -35.70 -9.77 -13.37
CA MET A 198 -36.21 -11.03 -13.93
C MET A 198 -35.96 -11.15 -15.43
N ARG A 199 -36.02 -10.04 -16.16
CA ARG A 199 -35.69 -10.02 -17.58
C ARG A 199 -34.24 -10.40 -17.87
N SER A 200 -33.28 -10.10 -16.97
CA SER A 200 -31.90 -10.54 -17.20
C SER A 200 -31.76 -12.06 -17.15
N TYR A 201 -32.56 -12.74 -16.32
CA TYR A 201 -32.52 -14.19 -16.18
C TYR A 201 -33.02 -14.94 -17.41
N ASP A 202 -33.93 -14.35 -18.20
CA ASP A 202 -34.28 -14.85 -19.54
C ASP A 202 -33.05 -14.89 -20.47
N MET A 203 -32.16 -13.91 -20.34
CA MET A 203 -30.95 -13.81 -21.17
C MET A 203 -29.77 -14.64 -20.63
N LEU A 204 -29.68 -14.79 -19.31
CA LEU A 204 -28.67 -15.64 -18.66
C LEU A 204 -28.97 -17.14 -18.89
N ILE A 205 -30.24 -17.53 -18.94
CA ILE A 205 -30.67 -18.93 -19.02
C ILE A 205 -31.43 -19.17 -20.32
N ARG A 206 -30.71 -19.50 -21.40
CA ARG A 206 -31.30 -19.70 -22.73
C ARG A 206 -31.38 -21.17 -23.14
N TYR A 207 -30.48 -21.98 -22.58
CA TYR A 207 -30.37 -23.40 -22.88
C TYR A 207 -30.55 -24.23 -21.61
N LYS A 208 -30.89 -25.51 -21.79
CA LYS A 208 -31.02 -26.46 -20.67
C LYS A 208 -29.74 -26.55 -19.82
N ILE A 209 -28.57 -26.45 -20.43
CA ILE A 209 -27.28 -26.45 -19.73
C ILE A 209 -27.13 -25.23 -18.80
N ASP A 210 -27.60 -24.06 -19.23
CA ASP A 210 -27.58 -22.85 -18.39
C ASP A 210 -28.53 -23.03 -17.19
N PHE A 211 -29.67 -23.67 -17.41
CA PHE A 211 -30.64 -23.94 -16.36
C PHE A 211 -30.09 -24.91 -15.30
N GLU A 212 -29.44 -25.99 -15.74
CA GLU A 212 -28.79 -26.94 -14.85
C GLU A 212 -27.67 -26.27 -14.05
N GLU A 213 -26.86 -25.42 -14.68
CA GLU A 213 -25.82 -24.64 -13.99
C GLU A 213 -26.42 -23.63 -13.00
N ALA A 214 -27.50 -22.94 -13.37
CA ALA A 214 -28.19 -22.01 -12.48
C ALA A 214 -28.77 -22.71 -11.24
N CYS A 215 -29.27 -23.94 -11.39
CA CYS A 215 -29.70 -24.78 -10.27
C CYS A 215 -28.51 -25.17 -9.37
N GLN A 216 -27.38 -25.58 -9.96
CA GLN A 216 -26.17 -25.94 -9.21
C GLN A 216 -25.61 -24.76 -8.40
N LEU A 217 -25.61 -23.57 -8.99
CA LEU A 217 -25.16 -22.33 -8.35
C LEU A 217 -26.20 -21.73 -7.40
N ARG A 218 -27.38 -22.36 -7.24
CA ARG A 218 -28.51 -21.88 -6.43
C ARG A 218 -28.97 -20.46 -6.82
N LEU A 219 -28.87 -20.12 -8.10
CA LEU A 219 -29.41 -18.87 -8.65
C LEU A 219 -30.92 -18.92 -8.80
N ILE A 220 -31.49 -20.12 -8.94
CA ILE A 220 -32.92 -20.40 -8.97
C ILE A 220 -33.33 -21.02 -7.63
N PRO A 221 -34.36 -20.50 -6.95
CA PRO A 221 -34.84 -21.05 -5.68
C PRO A 221 -35.70 -22.31 -5.91
N GLU A 222 -35.81 -23.12 -4.86
CA GLU A 222 -36.73 -24.25 -4.81
C GLU A 222 -38.19 -23.76 -4.82
N LYS A 223 -39.10 -24.60 -5.34
CA LYS A 223 -40.55 -24.41 -5.22
C LYS A 223 -40.97 -24.57 -3.76
N GLY A 224 -42.17 -24.11 -3.40
CA GLY A 224 -42.71 -24.19 -2.03
C GLY A 224 -42.79 -25.61 -1.44
N ASN A 225 -42.70 -26.65 -2.28
CA ASN A 225 -42.63 -28.05 -1.86
C ASN A 225 -41.20 -28.59 -1.65
N GLY A 226 -40.16 -27.73 -1.72
CA GLY A 226 -38.75 -28.09 -1.56
C GLY A 226 -38.12 -28.77 -2.77
N GLN A 227 -38.78 -28.77 -3.93
CA GLN A 227 -38.24 -29.32 -5.18
C GLN A 227 -37.80 -28.20 -6.12
N MET A 228 -36.68 -28.39 -6.82
CA MET A 228 -36.30 -27.52 -7.92
C MET A 228 -37.33 -27.59 -9.06
N PRO A 229 -37.61 -26.48 -9.77
CA PRO A 229 -38.45 -26.51 -10.96
C PRO A 229 -37.82 -27.38 -12.06
N THR A 230 -38.63 -27.90 -12.99
CA THR A 230 -38.09 -28.49 -14.23
C THR A 230 -37.75 -27.39 -15.24
N TYR A 231 -36.97 -27.72 -16.27
CA TYR A 231 -36.64 -26.75 -17.32
C TYR A 231 -37.89 -26.26 -18.06
N GLU A 232 -38.87 -27.13 -18.29
CA GLU A 232 -40.14 -26.78 -18.94
C GLU A 232 -41.00 -25.86 -18.06
N GLU A 233 -41.03 -26.12 -16.76
CA GLU A 233 -41.66 -25.26 -15.76
C GLU A 233 -41.00 -23.87 -15.75
N TRP A 234 -39.67 -23.81 -15.75
CA TRP A 234 -38.89 -22.58 -15.85
C TRP A 234 -39.18 -21.79 -17.13
N CYS A 235 -39.18 -22.46 -18.29
CA CYS A 235 -39.45 -21.82 -19.58
C CYS A 235 -40.82 -21.15 -19.60
N LYS A 236 -41.85 -21.79 -19.02
CA LYS A 236 -43.19 -21.18 -18.90
C LYS A 236 -43.18 -19.97 -17.98
N PHE A 237 -42.47 -20.09 -16.86
CA PHE A 237 -42.37 -19.04 -15.84
C PHE A 237 -41.67 -17.77 -16.35
N ILE A 238 -40.59 -17.90 -17.13
CA ILE A 238 -39.76 -16.75 -17.54
C ILE A 238 -40.32 -15.98 -18.75
N VAL A 239 -41.14 -16.62 -19.59
CA VAL A 239 -41.70 -16.06 -20.84
C VAL A 239 -42.34 -14.67 -20.70
N PRO A 240 -43.12 -14.37 -19.65
CA PRO A 240 -43.73 -13.05 -19.52
C PRO A 240 -42.68 -11.95 -19.27
N PHE A 241 -41.61 -12.25 -18.53
CA PHE A 241 -40.51 -11.32 -18.25
C PHE A 241 -39.64 -11.06 -19.49
N ALA A 242 -39.51 -12.05 -20.38
CA ALA A 242 -38.81 -11.92 -21.67
C ALA A 242 -39.42 -10.84 -22.59
N ARG A 243 -40.72 -10.54 -22.42
CA ARG A 243 -41.47 -9.56 -23.23
C ARG A 243 -41.40 -8.13 -22.70
N VAL A 244 -40.75 -7.92 -21.55
CA VAL A 244 -40.67 -6.61 -20.90
C VAL A 244 -39.71 -5.68 -21.65
N GLY A 245 -40.23 -4.59 -22.21
CA GLY A 245 -39.45 -3.55 -22.90
C GLY A 245 -38.62 -2.67 -21.96
N ASP A 246 -37.66 -1.91 -22.53
CA ASP A 246 -36.75 -1.03 -21.77
C ASP A 246 -37.45 0.14 -21.07
N GLU A 247 -38.63 0.52 -21.58
CA GLU A 247 -39.54 1.51 -21.01
C GLU A 247 -40.15 1.07 -19.68
N HIS A 248 -40.21 -0.24 -19.40
CA HIS A 248 -40.86 -0.81 -18.23
C HIS A 248 -39.91 -1.17 -17.08
N VAL A 249 -38.60 -1.02 -17.29
CA VAL A 249 -37.58 -1.39 -16.30
C VAL A 249 -36.83 -0.17 -15.77
N SER A 250 -36.19 -0.32 -14.61
CA SER A 250 -35.28 0.70 -14.09
C SER A 250 -34.13 0.94 -15.07
N ARG A 251 -33.54 2.13 -15.01
CA ARG A 251 -32.59 2.56 -16.03
C ARG A 251 -31.38 1.61 -16.08
N ARG A 252 -30.94 1.04 -14.96
CA ARG A 252 -29.88 0.04 -14.84
C ARG A 252 -30.07 -1.13 -15.80
N TYR A 253 -31.29 -1.65 -15.91
CA TYR A 253 -31.57 -2.84 -16.71
C TYR A 253 -31.80 -2.56 -18.20
N ARG A 254 -31.86 -1.29 -18.62
CA ARG A 254 -31.76 -0.90 -20.04
C ARG A 254 -30.38 -1.18 -20.64
N TYR A 255 -29.43 -1.51 -19.77
CA TYR A 255 -28.06 -1.85 -20.07
C TYR A 255 -27.82 -3.30 -19.65
N GLY A 256 -27.12 -4.08 -20.48
CA GLY A 256 -26.71 -5.44 -20.15
C GLY A 256 -25.59 -5.50 -19.11
N GLU A 257 -24.56 -6.27 -19.40
CA GLU A 257 -23.40 -6.41 -18.51
C GLU A 257 -22.61 -5.10 -18.37
N LEU A 258 -22.10 -4.86 -17.16
CA LEU A 258 -21.30 -3.68 -16.81
C LEU A 258 -19.91 -4.08 -16.33
N ARG A 259 -18.87 -3.37 -16.77
CA ARG A 259 -17.49 -3.58 -16.31
C ARG A 259 -17.19 -2.71 -15.09
N LEU A 260 -16.84 -3.33 -13.97
CA LEU A 260 -16.60 -2.64 -12.69
C LEU A 260 -15.52 -1.55 -12.79
N THR A 261 -14.42 -1.82 -13.50
CA THR A 261 -13.34 -0.82 -13.68
C THR A 261 -13.82 0.47 -14.35
N ARG A 262 -14.81 0.38 -15.24
CA ARG A 262 -15.35 1.55 -15.94
C ARG A 262 -16.39 2.30 -15.14
N ILE A 263 -17.18 1.58 -14.34
CA ILE A 263 -18.07 2.19 -13.34
C ILE A 263 -17.21 3.02 -12.37
N ASN A 264 -16.15 2.43 -11.81
CA ASN A 264 -15.26 3.10 -10.86
C ASN A 264 -14.62 4.36 -11.47
N ARG A 265 -14.07 4.26 -12.70
CA ARG A 265 -13.49 5.40 -13.41
C ARG A 265 -14.51 6.53 -13.65
N THR A 266 -15.74 6.19 -14.01
CA THR A 266 -16.78 7.20 -14.31
C THR A 266 -17.27 7.87 -13.03
N ALA A 267 -17.44 7.10 -11.95
CA ALA A 267 -17.79 7.64 -10.64
C ALA A 267 -16.71 8.61 -10.14
N MET A 268 -15.43 8.26 -10.31
CA MET A 268 -14.31 9.12 -9.95
C MET A 268 -14.31 10.45 -10.70
N LEU A 269 -14.54 10.43 -12.02
CA LEU A 269 -14.45 11.62 -12.87
C LEU A 269 -15.62 12.61 -12.68
N PHE A 270 -16.82 12.13 -12.36
CA PHE A 270 -18.03 12.96 -12.41
C PHE A 270 -18.74 13.17 -11.08
N ARG A 271 -18.45 12.36 -10.05
CA ARG A 271 -19.10 12.50 -8.73
C ARG A 271 -18.16 13.03 -7.64
N PHE A 272 -16.84 13.17 -7.89
CA PHE A 272 -15.81 13.65 -6.94
C PHE A 272 -15.80 12.99 -5.53
N GLY A 273 -16.66 12.00 -5.29
CA GLY A 273 -16.65 11.15 -4.12
C GLY A 273 -15.65 10.03 -4.33
N MET A 274 -14.56 10.06 -3.57
CA MET A 274 -13.63 8.95 -3.42
C MET A 274 -14.44 7.70 -3.03
N ALA A 275 -14.59 6.77 -3.99
CA ALA A 275 -15.23 5.48 -3.83
C ALA A 275 -16.63 5.53 -3.18
N TYR A 276 -17.68 5.67 -3.99
CA TYR A 276 -19.02 5.32 -3.49
C TYR A 276 -18.96 3.87 -2.99
N TYR A 277 -19.23 3.74 -1.69
CA TYR A 277 -18.83 2.72 -0.73
C TYR A 277 -19.32 1.27 -0.99
N GLN A 278 -19.72 0.93 -2.21
CA GLN A 278 -20.67 -0.16 -2.44
C GLN A 278 -20.12 -1.36 -3.22
N TYR A 279 -18.91 -1.29 -3.78
CA TYR A 279 -18.31 -2.39 -4.56
C TYR A 279 -16.90 -2.74 -4.11
N ARG A 280 -16.66 -2.77 -2.80
CA ARG A 280 -15.43 -3.30 -2.19
C ARG A 280 -15.32 -4.81 -2.46
N ILE A 281 -14.81 -5.16 -3.62
CA ILE A 281 -14.41 -6.54 -3.89
C ILE A 281 -12.89 -6.69 -3.70
N HIS A 282 -12.08 -5.65 -3.94
CA HIS A 282 -10.71 -5.53 -3.43
C HIS A 282 -10.33 -4.05 -3.33
N PRO A 283 -9.96 -3.48 -2.16
CA PRO A 283 -9.36 -2.17 -2.09
C PRO A 283 -7.84 -2.32 -2.28
N GLU A 284 -7.41 -2.49 -3.53
CA GLU A 284 -5.98 -2.38 -3.86
C GLU A 284 -5.71 -0.95 -4.31
N TRP A 285 -4.93 -0.21 -3.50
CA TRP A 285 -4.46 1.15 -3.80
C TRP A 285 -3.77 1.25 -5.17
N GLY A 286 -3.18 0.17 -5.67
CA GLY A 286 -2.54 0.10 -6.98
C GLY A 286 -3.48 0.44 -8.15
N SER A 287 -4.71 -0.08 -8.14
CA SER A 287 -5.68 0.17 -9.21
C SER A 287 -6.21 1.61 -9.21
N LEU A 288 -6.25 2.25 -8.04
CA LEU A 288 -6.59 3.67 -7.89
C LEU A 288 -5.44 4.55 -8.39
N MET A 289 -4.19 4.22 -8.06
CA MET A 289 -3.02 4.96 -8.54
C MET A 289 -2.90 4.89 -10.08
N GLU A 290 -3.04 3.71 -10.67
CA GLU A 290 -2.82 3.49 -12.11
C GLU A 290 -3.79 4.30 -12.99
N HIS A 291 -5.05 4.46 -12.57
CA HIS A 291 -6.08 5.15 -13.36
C HIS A 291 -6.26 6.64 -13.04
N THR A 292 -5.80 7.08 -11.86
CA THR A 292 -5.93 8.49 -11.43
C THR A 292 -4.66 9.28 -11.67
N LEU A 293 -3.50 8.65 -11.50
CA LEU A 293 -2.21 9.33 -11.60
C LEU A 293 -1.89 9.70 -13.04
N ALA A 294 -2.19 8.85 -14.03
CA ALA A 294 -1.84 9.13 -15.42
C ALA A 294 -2.48 10.41 -16.01
N PRO A 295 -3.80 10.68 -15.83
CA PRO A 295 -4.39 11.96 -16.27
C PRO A 295 -3.82 13.17 -15.50
N VAL A 296 -3.61 13.02 -14.19
CA VAL A 296 -3.08 14.09 -13.33
C VAL A 296 -1.64 14.43 -13.69
N VAL A 297 -0.79 13.41 -13.90
CA VAL A 297 0.59 13.55 -14.38
C VAL A 297 0.62 14.14 -15.79
N THR A 298 -0.32 13.77 -16.67
CA THR A 298 -0.40 14.37 -18.01
C THR A 298 -0.76 15.85 -17.95
N ILE A 299 -1.74 16.24 -17.12
CA ILE A 299 -2.11 17.64 -16.90
C ILE A 299 -0.93 18.39 -16.25
N PHE A 300 -0.29 17.80 -15.25
CA PHE A 300 0.88 18.35 -14.59
C PHE A 300 2.05 18.53 -15.56
N ALA A 301 2.33 17.56 -16.43
CA ALA A 301 3.37 17.63 -17.45
C ALA A 301 3.08 18.72 -18.49
N VAL A 302 1.82 18.88 -18.92
CA VAL A 302 1.40 19.96 -19.82
C VAL A 302 1.57 21.33 -19.15
N CYS A 303 1.12 21.47 -17.90
CA CYS A 303 1.30 22.70 -17.13
C CYS A 303 2.78 23.02 -16.88
N ALA A 304 3.58 22.02 -16.54
CA ALA A 304 5.02 22.16 -16.33
C ALA A 304 5.73 22.55 -17.63
N LEU A 305 5.34 22.00 -18.78
CA LEU A 305 5.89 22.39 -20.09
C LEU A 305 5.57 23.85 -20.42
N VAL A 306 4.33 24.30 -20.16
CA VAL A 306 3.92 25.69 -20.35
C VAL A 306 4.67 26.63 -19.41
N LEU A 307 4.82 26.27 -18.13
CA LEU A 307 5.54 27.09 -17.15
C LEU A 307 7.04 27.16 -17.45
N ASN A 308 7.66 26.04 -17.81
CA ASN A 308 9.07 26.01 -18.22
C ASN A 308 9.30 26.84 -19.50
N SER A 309 8.41 26.75 -20.50
CA SER A 309 8.52 27.57 -21.71
C SER A 309 8.36 29.07 -21.44
N MET A 310 7.52 29.46 -20.47
CA MET A 310 7.44 30.84 -19.98
C MET A 310 8.72 31.30 -19.26
N GLN A 311 9.31 30.44 -18.42
CA GLN A 311 10.57 30.74 -17.72
C GLN A 311 11.76 30.90 -18.69
N VAL A 312 11.83 30.10 -19.75
CA VAL A 312 12.85 30.24 -20.81
C VAL A 312 12.67 31.57 -21.55
N GLY A 313 11.43 32.01 -21.79
CA GLY A 313 11.14 33.32 -22.35
C GLY A 313 11.62 34.49 -21.48
N LEU A 314 11.46 34.39 -20.15
CA LEU A 314 11.98 35.39 -19.20
C LEU A 314 13.51 35.35 -19.08
N ALA A 315 14.11 34.17 -19.07
CA ALA A 315 15.57 33.99 -18.96
C ALA A 315 16.31 34.49 -20.21
N ALA A 316 15.72 34.35 -21.39
CA ALA A 316 16.25 34.89 -22.64
C ALA A 316 16.28 36.44 -22.64
N ILE A 317 15.36 37.09 -21.91
CA ILE A 317 15.35 38.55 -21.74
C ILE A 317 16.43 39.00 -20.74
N SER A 318 16.77 38.18 -19.73
CA SER A 318 17.80 38.51 -18.74
C SER A 318 19.25 38.33 -19.23
N MET A 319 19.50 37.59 -20.31
CA MET A 319 20.85 37.35 -20.85
C MET A 319 21.46 38.53 -21.62
N VAL A 320 20.74 39.65 -21.78
CA VAL A 320 21.23 40.81 -22.56
C VAL A 320 22.11 41.78 -21.74
N GLN A 321 22.27 41.60 -20.43
CA GLN A 321 23.04 42.54 -19.60
C GLN A 321 23.91 41.83 -18.54
N THR A 322 25.18 41.56 -18.86
CA THR A 322 26.40 42.06 -18.17
C THR A 322 27.63 41.16 -18.40
N PRO A 323 28.85 41.72 -18.54
CA PRO A 323 30.11 40.95 -18.66
C PRO A 323 30.75 40.64 -17.29
N PRO A 324 31.79 39.78 -17.25
CA PRO A 324 32.29 39.17 -16.02
C PRO A 324 33.41 40.00 -15.40
N ASP A 325 33.36 40.20 -14.09
CA ASP A 325 34.53 40.61 -13.30
C ASP A 325 34.83 39.56 -12.23
N ALA A 326 36.06 39.07 -12.27
CA ALA A 326 36.66 38.19 -11.30
C ALA A 326 37.00 38.97 -10.02
N ARG A 327 36.51 38.51 -8.86
CA ARG A 327 37.15 38.75 -7.58
C ARG A 327 37.11 37.52 -6.69
N SER A 328 38.29 37.20 -6.18
CA SER A 328 38.51 36.33 -5.04
C SER A 328 37.69 36.84 -3.84
N SER A 329 36.88 35.95 -3.29
CA SER A 329 36.23 36.10 -1.98
C SER A 329 36.39 34.77 -1.26
N SER A 330 36.87 34.81 -0.02
CA SER A 330 36.74 33.71 0.93
C SER A 330 35.31 33.17 0.87
N ALA A 331 35.14 31.97 0.33
CA ALA A 331 33.83 31.42 0.02
C ALA A 331 33.05 31.21 1.32
N SER A 332 32.02 32.05 1.55
CA SER A 332 30.97 31.73 2.51
C SER A 332 30.32 30.42 2.06
N CYS A 333 30.21 29.45 2.95
CA CYS A 333 29.56 28.19 2.62
C CYS A 333 28.14 28.44 2.12
N ALA A 334 27.83 28.08 0.86
CA ALA A 334 26.48 28.24 0.34
C ALA A 334 25.53 27.31 1.13
N THR A 335 24.63 27.90 1.91
CA THR A 335 23.72 27.15 2.79
C THR A 335 22.41 26.88 2.06
N LEU A 336 22.18 25.63 1.65
CA LEU A 336 20.84 25.18 1.28
C LEU A 336 20.00 25.04 2.55
N THR A 337 18.72 25.37 2.45
CA THR A 337 17.76 25.22 3.56
C THR A 337 16.62 24.31 3.12
N PRO A 338 16.21 23.33 3.95
CA PRO A 338 15.05 22.51 3.65
C PRO A 338 13.76 23.37 3.64
N SER A 339 12.72 22.84 2.99
CA SER A 339 11.40 23.48 2.93
C SER A 339 10.53 23.28 4.17
N TYR A 340 11.06 22.56 5.15
CA TYR A 340 10.44 22.17 6.42
C TYR A 340 11.40 22.48 7.58
N ASP A 341 10.98 22.25 8.82
CA ASP A 341 11.83 22.48 9.99
C ASP A 341 13.09 21.60 9.93
N ALA A 342 14.24 22.25 9.83
CA ALA A 342 15.51 21.57 9.58
C ALA A 342 15.83 20.54 10.68
N PRO A 343 16.37 19.36 10.32
CA PRO A 343 16.79 18.39 11.30
C PRO A 343 17.91 18.93 12.18
N VAL A 344 17.88 18.57 13.46
CA VAL A 344 18.78 19.03 14.51
C VAL A 344 19.91 18.02 14.69
N ALA A 345 21.14 18.51 14.53
CA ALA A 345 22.33 17.73 14.83
C ALA A 345 22.50 17.62 16.36
N ALA A 346 22.88 16.43 16.84
CA ALA A 346 23.18 16.20 18.25
C ALA A 346 24.42 16.98 18.70
N ASP A 347 24.61 17.12 20.01
CA ASP A 347 25.78 17.78 20.57
C ASP A 347 27.08 17.15 20.06
N GLY A 348 28.02 17.99 19.62
CA GLY A 348 29.28 17.55 19.01
C GLY A 348 29.17 17.14 17.53
N TRP A 349 28.03 17.40 16.88
CA TRP A 349 27.82 17.15 15.46
C TRP A 349 27.49 18.43 14.67
N LYS A 350 27.91 18.44 13.40
CA LYS A 350 27.53 19.43 12.40
C LYS A 350 26.83 18.72 11.25
N ALA A 351 25.82 19.37 10.69
CA ALA A 351 25.05 18.87 9.56
C ALA A 351 24.83 19.98 8.53
N GLN A 352 24.80 19.60 7.25
CA GLN A 352 24.51 20.51 6.15
C GLN A 352 23.71 19.79 5.05
N LEU A 353 22.68 20.46 4.53
CA LEU A 353 21.99 20.08 3.31
C LEU A 353 22.85 20.44 2.09
N ILE A 354 23.14 19.48 1.22
CA ILE A 354 24.11 19.64 0.12
C ILE A 354 23.53 19.39 -1.27
N ALA A 355 22.36 18.74 -1.36
CA ALA A 355 21.61 18.60 -2.60
C ALA A 355 20.11 18.52 -2.32
N THR A 356 19.31 19.09 -3.23
CA THR A 356 17.84 19.10 -3.19
C THR A 356 17.27 18.83 -4.59
N GLY A 357 15.97 18.58 -4.69
CA GLY A 357 15.28 18.43 -5.98
C GLY A 357 15.51 17.09 -6.66
N LEU A 358 15.96 16.09 -5.90
CA LEU A 358 15.95 14.70 -6.32
C LEU A 358 14.53 14.14 -6.19
N THR A 359 14.17 13.15 -7.00
CA THR A 359 12.82 12.59 -7.06
C THR A 359 12.52 11.74 -5.82
N LYS A 360 13.31 10.68 -5.61
CA LYS A 360 13.23 9.77 -4.45
C LYS A 360 14.61 9.13 -4.19
N PRO A 361 15.60 9.87 -3.66
CA PRO A 361 16.96 9.36 -3.46
C PRO A 361 17.00 8.25 -2.39
N ARG A 362 17.47 7.06 -2.77
CA ARG A 362 17.53 5.84 -1.95
C ARG A 362 18.98 5.45 -1.68
N GLY A 363 19.46 4.32 -2.21
CA GLY A 363 20.84 3.87 -2.03
C GLY A 363 21.84 4.88 -2.56
N ILE A 364 22.89 5.15 -1.80
CA ILE A 364 23.98 6.08 -2.14
C ILE A 364 25.34 5.44 -1.93
N LYS A 365 26.31 5.74 -2.80
CA LYS A 365 27.68 5.21 -2.71
C LYS A 365 28.67 6.14 -3.42
N PHE A 366 29.87 6.30 -2.86
CA PHE A 366 30.94 7.02 -3.57
C PHE A 366 31.56 6.15 -4.67
N ASP A 367 31.89 6.77 -5.80
CA ASP A 367 32.80 6.19 -6.78
C ASP A 367 34.27 6.53 -6.49
N SER A 368 35.17 5.91 -7.25
CA SER A 368 36.61 6.06 -7.08
C SER A 368 37.15 7.46 -7.36
N ASN A 369 36.35 8.35 -7.98
CA ASN A 369 36.69 9.75 -8.24
C ASN A 369 35.96 10.71 -7.29
N GLY A 370 35.39 10.22 -6.19
CA GLY A 370 34.71 11.03 -5.16
C GLY A 370 33.33 11.55 -5.58
N GLY A 371 32.76 11.06 -6.68
CA GLY A 371 31.37 11.35 -7.04
C GLY A 371 30.41 10.49 -6.22
N LEU A 372 29.33 11.09 -5.73
CA LEU A 372 28.28 10.37 -5.01
C LEU A 372 27.27 9.83 -6.01
N LEU A 373 27.24 8.52 -6.18
CA LEU A 373 26.21 7.79 -6.90
C LEU A 373 24.94 7.72 -6.05
N VAL A 374 23.78 8.02 -6.64
CA VAL A 374 22.48 8.09 -5.97
C VAL A 374 21.42 7.43 -6.82
N ILE A 375 20.79 6.38 -6.29
CA ILE A 375 19.57 5.80 -6.89
C ILE A 375 18.41 6.74 -6.62
N GLU A 376 17.76 7.23 -7.66
CA GLU A 376 16.46 7.87 -7.57
C GLU A 376 15.38 6.89 -8.00
N ALA A 377 14.61 6.38 -7.04
CA ALA A 377 13.61 5.38 -7.29
C ALA A 377 12.58 5.86 -8.33
N GLY A 378 12.38 5.08 -9.39
CA GLY A 378 11.50 5.45 -10.51
C GLY A 378 12.13 6.36 -11.56
N VAL A 379 13.43 6.63 -11.49
CA VAL A 379 14.16 7.48 -12.46
C VAL A 379 15.45 6.81 -12.95
N GLY A 380 16.26 6.28 -12.03
CA GLY A 380 17.51 5.60 -12.35
C GLY A 380 18.65 5.96 -11.40
N LEU A 381 19.88 6.03 -11.93
CA LEU A 381 21.09 6.34 -11.17
C LEU A 381 21.68 7.69 -11.61
N ARG A 382 21.94 8.56 -10.64
CA ARG A 382 22.67 9.82 -10.84
C ARG A 382 24.04 9.80 -10.18
N ARG A 383 24.94 10.62 -10.70
CA ARG A 383 26.21 10.97 -10.09
C ARG A 383 26.21 12.45 -9.72
N LEU A 384 26.37 12.74 -8.43
CA LEU A 384 26.55 14.08 -7.89
C LEU A 384 28.03 14.32 -7.61
N THR A 385 28.52 15.51 -7.93
CA THR A 385 29.88 15.94 -7.58
C THR A 385 29.81 17.24 -6.81
N PHE A 386 30.74 17.43 -5.89
CA PHE A 386 30.76 18.57 -4.99
C PHE A 386 32.07 19.35 -5.13
N THR A 387 31.97 20.66 -4.96
CA THR A 387 33.13 21.47 -4.59
C THR A 387 33.29 21.33 -3.08
N ASP A 388 34.44 20.83 -2.66
CA ASP A 388 34.78 20.63 -1.25
C ASP A 388 35.48 21.86 -0.68
N ASN A 389 34.85 22.51 0.29
CA ASN A 389 35.42 23.66 1.01
C ASN A 389 35.76 23.31 2.47
N GLY A 390 35.86 22.02 2.80
CA GLY A 390 36.25 21.50 4.11
C GLY A 390 35.08 21.26 5.07
N GLY A 391 35.26 20.28 5.96
CA GLY A 391 34.24 19.87 6.92
C GLY A 391 32.93 19.45 6.24
N THR A 392 31.80 19.96 6.73
CA THR A 392 30.48 19.77 6.10
C THR A 392 30.26 20.68 4.88
N CYS A 393 31.18 21.59 4.56
CA CYS A 393 30.96 22.63 3.56
C CYS A 393 31.13 22.13 2.13
N LEU A 394 30.10 21.46 1.63
CA LEU A 394 30.02 20.94 0.28
C LEU A 394 28.99 21.72 -0.53
N SER A 395 29.31 22.01 -1.79
CA SER A 395 28.37 22.65 -2.71
C SER A 395 28.28 21.86 -4.00
N LEU A 396 27.04 21.58 -4.45
CA LEU A 396 26.80 20.80 -5.66
C LEU A 396 27.47 21.48 -6.87
N LYS A 397 28.41 20.76 -7.50
CA LYS A 397 29.16 21.18 -8.67
C LYS A 397 28.59 20.60 -9.96
N GLY A 398 28.11 19.36 -9.91
CA GLY A 398 27.60 18.66 -11.07
C GLY A 398 26.61 17.57 -10.70
N ASN A 399 25.65 17.34 -11.59
CA ASN A 399 24.60 16.34 -11.47
C ASN A 399 24.43 15.68 -12.86
N THR A 400 24.86 14.45 -12.99
CA THR A 400 24.87 13.69 -14.25
C THR A 400 24.01 12.44 -14.13
N SER A 401 23.10 12.21 -15.07
CA SER A 401 22.40 10.92 -15.18
C SER A 401 23.36 9.86 -15.71
N VAL A 402 23.52 8.75 -14.98
CA VAL A 402 24.39 7.62 -15.34
C VAL A 402 23.56 6.49 -15.93
N ILE A 403 22.42 6.17 -15.31
CA ILE A 403 21.45 5.18 -15.78
C ILE A 403 20.07 5.83 -15.78
N THR A 404 19.30 5.65 -16.85
CA THR A 404 17.89 6.04 -16.92
C THR A 404 17.05 4.78 -17.08
N ASP A 405 16.42 4.37 -15.98
CA ASP A 405 15.66 3.13 -15.84
C ASP A 405 14.70 3.32 -14.65
N ASP A 406 13.40 3.32 -14.94
CA ASP A 406 12.34 3.57 -13.96
C ASP A 406 12.00 2.33 -13.12
N GLU A 407 12.58 1.16 -13.41
CA GLU A 407 12.45 -0.03 -12.56
C GLU A 407 13.39 0.01 -11.35
N LEU A 408 14.49 0.79 -11.42
CA LEU A 408 15.45 0.90 -10.32
C LEU A 408 14.81 1.59 -9.11
N ASN A 409 14.95 0.98 -7.93
CA ASN A 409 14.22 1.42 -6.74
C ASN A 409 15.04 1.57 -5.45
N HIS A 410 16.19 0.90 -5.29
CA HIS A 410 16.96 0.99 -4.04
C HIS A 410 18.43 0.56 -4.13
N GLY A 411 18.70 -0.69 -4.52
CA GLY A 411 20.02 -1.29 -4.33
C GLY A 411 21.08 -0.73 -5.26
N LEU A 412 22.26 -0.47 -4.70
CA LEU A 412 23.41 0.11 -5.39
C LEU A 412 24.70 -0.43 -4.77
N GLU A 413 25.56 -1.03 -5.60
CA GLU A 413 26.90 -1.42 -5.21
C GLU A 413 27.93 -1.15 -6.32
N LEU A 414 29.19 -1.04 -5.93
CA LEU A 414 30.32 -0.79 -6.82
C LEU A 414 31.47 -1.73 -6.47
N SER A 415 32.08 -2.34 -7.48
CA SER A 415 33.27 -3.17 -7.30
C SER A 415 34.42 -2.38 -6.69
N GLU A 416 35.33 -3.08 -6.01
CA GLU A 416 36.48 -2.49 -5.35
C GLU A 416 37.41 -1.72 -6.31
N ASP A 417 37.53 -2.18 -7.56
CA ASP A 417 38.29 -1.48 -8.60
C ASP A 417 37.56 -0.25 -9.18
N GLY A 418 36.33 0.01 -8.75
CA GLY A 418 35.49 1.13 -9.17
C GLY A 418 34.97 1.02 -10.61
N LYS A 419 35.06 -0.13 -11.26
CA LYS A 419 34.77 -0.30 -12.70
C LYS A 419 33.52 -1.10 -13.02
N THR A 420 32.88 -1.66 -12.01
CA THR A 420 31.69 -2.50 -12.19
C THR A 420 30.60 -2.06 -11.23
N LEU A 421 29.48 -1.61 -11.79
CA LEU A 421 28.34 -1.08 -11.08
C LEU A 421 27.24 -2.14 -11.02
N TYR A 422 26.65 -2.31 -9.84
CA TYR A 422 25.54 -3.21 -9.58
C TYR A 422 24.33 -2.40 -9.10
N VAL A 423 23.18 -2.62 -9.71
CA VAL A 423 21.92 -1.95 -9.36
C VAL A 423 20.78 -2.96 -9.35
N SER A 424 19.70 -2.66 -8.64
CA SER A 424 18.56 -3.56 -8.54
C SER A 424 17.21 -2.87 -8.73
N SER A 425 16.31 -3.62 -9.37
CA SER A 425 14.86 -3.39 -9.38
C SER A 425 14.19 -4.30 -8.34
N ASP A 426 12.86 -4.42 -8.39
CA ASP A 426 12.11 -5.39 -7.58
C ASP A 426 12.29 -6.85 -8.03
N GLU A 427 12.61 -7.06 -9.30
CA GLU A 427 12.73 -8.36 -9.96
C GLU A 427 14.19 -8.79 -10.16
N ASN A 428 15.10 -7.85 -10.45
CA ASN A 428 16.43 -8.18 -10.98
C ASN A 428 17.58 -7.45 -10.27
N VAL A 429 18.78 -8.06 -10.37
CA VAL A 429 20.07 -7.40 -10.15
C VAL A 429 20.83 -7.37 -11.47
N ASP A 430 21.21 -6.17 -11.89
CA ASP A 430 21.90 -5.89 -13.14
C ASP A 430 23.30 -5.33 -12.88
N ARG A 431 24.22 -5.69 -13.78
CA ARG A 431 25.61 -5.24 -13.77
C ARG A 431 25.94 -4.44 -15.02
N TYR A 432 26.70 -3.37 -14.85
CA TYR A 432 27.26 -2.54 -15.91
C TYR A 432 28.76 -2.39 -15.72
N SER A 433 29.53 -2.32 -16.81
CA SER A 433 30.85 -1.68 -16.71
C SER A 433 30.64 -0.18 -16.47
N TYR A 434 31.47 0.43 -15.64
CA TYR A 434 31.38 1.82 -15.23
C TYR A 434 32.72 2.51 -15.42
N ASN A 435 32.70 3.72 -15.99
CA ASN A 435 33.86 4.60 -16.08
C ASN A 435 33.67 5.80 -15.14
N PRO A 436 34.44 5.89 -14.04
CA PRO A 436 34.32 6.98 -13.07
C PRO A 436 34.83 8.33 -13.60
N ASP A 437 35.66 8.36 -14.64
CA ASP A 437 36.19 9.61 -15.21
C ASP A 437 35.12 10.36 -16.00
N THR A 438 34.30 9.61 -16.73
CA THR A 438 33.25 10.14 -17.61
C THR A 438 31.84 9.97 -17.05
N ALA A 439 31.68 9.23 -15.94
CA ALA A 439 30.40 8.83 -15.36
C ALA A 439 29.49 8.10 -16.36
N THR A 440 30.07 7.22 -17.18
CA THR A 440 29.36 6.47 -18.23
C THR A 440 29.38 4.99 -17.98
N ILE A 441 28.32 4.30 -18.41
CA ILE A 441 28.20 2.85 -18.34
C ILE A 441 28.38 2.17 -19.70
N GLY A 442 28.74 0.89 -19.68
CA GLY A 442 28.68 0.00 -20.85
C GLY A 442 27.37 -0.79 -20.94
N ASN A 443 27.43 -1.96 -21.57
CA ASN A 443 26.26 -2.81 -21.75
C ASN A 443 25.80 -3.45 -20.43
N MET A 444 24.49 -3.53 -20.25
CA MET A 444 23.85 -4.24 -19.15
C MET A 444 24.04 -5.75 -19.27
N THR A 445 24.31 -6.42 -18.14
CA THR A 445 24.20 -7.87 -17.98
C THR A 445 23.35 -8.18 -16.77
N ARG A 446 22.29 -8.97 -16.97
CA ARG A 446 21.45 -9.45 -15.87
C ARG A 446 22.15 -10.55 -15.09
N LEU A 447 22.33 -10.36 -13.79
CA LEU A 447 23.02 -11.31 -12.93
C LEU A 447 22.08 -12.19 -12.12
N ILE A 448 21.04 -11.60 -11.54
CA ILE A 448 20.11 -12.29 -10.65
C ILE A 448 18.68 -11.88 -11.05
N ALA A 449 17.75 -12.82 -11.03
CA ALA A 449 16.34 -12.65 -11.40
C ALA A 449 15.41 -13.46 -10.47
N ASN A 450 14.09 -13.40 -10.73
CA ASN A 450 13.02 -14.10 -10.01
C ASN A 450 12.83 -13.61 -8.56
N MET A 451 12.81 -12.29 -8.35
CA MET A 451 12.66 -11.68 -7.03
C MET A 451 11.34 -10.94 -6.82
N SER A 452 10.57 -10.67 -7.87
CA SER A 452 9.27 -10.03 -7.76
C SER A 452 8.28 -10.91 -7.00
N HIS A 453 7.22 -10.27 -6.52
CA HIS A 453 6.07 -10.95 -5.94
C HIS A 453 4.81 -10.16 -6.28
N THR A 454 3.67 -10.83 -6.23
CA THR A 454 2.36 -10.18 -6.34
C THR A 454 1.85 -9.85 -4.94
N GLY A 455 1.20 -8.70 -4.75
CA GLY A 455 0.62 -8.32 -3.44
C GLY A 455 1.04 -6.96 -2.88
N GLY A 456 1.91 -6.20 -3.56
CA GLY A 456 2.25 -4.82 -3.17
C GLY A 456 3.04 -4.70 -1.86
N GLY A 457 3.75 -5.76 -1.46
CA GLY A 457 4.65 -5.77 -0.31
C GLY A 457 5.99 -5.09 -0.57
N HIS A 458 7.08 -5.68 -0.05
CA HIS A 458 8.40 -5.05 -0.01
C HIS A 458 9.17 -5.24 -1.34
N SER A 459 9.30 -4.17 -2.12
CA SER A 459 9.89 -4.23 -3.47
C SER A 459 11.40 -3.96 -3.55
N THR A 460 12.05 -3.53 -2.45
CA THR A 460 13.48 -3.19 -2.49
C THR A 460 14.37 -4.43 -2.47
N ARG A 461 15.50 -4.40 -3.21
CA ARG A 461 16.50 -5.47 -3.23
C ARG A 461 17.88 -4.93 -2.87
N THR A 462 18.21 -4.87 -1.59
CA THR A 462 19.50 -4.29 -1.15
C THR A 462 20.66 -5.14 -1.62
N LEU A 463 21.74 -4.47 -2.03
CA LEU A 463 22.97 -5.09 -2.49
C LEU A 463 24.09 -4.80 -1.49
N LEU A 464 24.91 -5.80 -1.21
CA LEU A 464 26.16 -5.65 -0.46
C LEU A 464 27.24 -6.51 -1.12
N LEU A 465 28.30 -5.89 -1.61
CA LEU A 465 29.47 -6.59 -2.11
C LEU A 465 30.44 -6.80 -0.94
N SER A 466 30.76 -8.05 -0.63
CA SER A 466 31.66 -8.37 0.49
C SER A 466 33.09 -7.90 0.18
N LYS A 467 33.74 -7.28 1.17
CA LYS A 467 35.17 -6.93 1.11
C LYS A 467 36.04 -8.07 1.62
N LYS A 468 35.53 -8.89 2.55
CA LYS A 468 36.25 -10.08 3.05
C LYS A 468 36.18 -11.27 2.09
N GLN A 469 35.18 -11.31 1.22
CA GLN A 469 34.97 -12.31 0.16
C GLN A 469 34.59 -11.58 -1.15
N PRO A 470 35.55 -10.99 -1.88
CA PRO A 470 35.32 -10.05 -2.99
C PRO A 470 34.43 -10.54 -4.15
N ASP A 471 34.21 -11.84 -4.26
CA ASP A 471 33.37 -12.46 -5.30
C ASP A 471 31.91 -12.64 -4.87
N LEU A 472 31.56 -12.37 -3.61
CA LEU A 472 30.21 -12.58 -3.09
C LEU A 472 29.41 -11.28 -3.05
N LEU A 473 28.33 -11.26 -3.83
CA LEU A 473 27.29 -10.24 -3.78
C LEU A 473 26.10 -10.76 -2.98
N LEU A 474 25.78 -10.09 -1.88
CA LEU A 474 24.62 -10.35 -1.05
C LEU A 474 23.42 -9.55 -1.56
N VAL A 475 22.25 -10.17 -1.51
CA VAL A 475 20.98 -9.58 -1.93
C VAL A 475 19.90 -9.87 -0.88
N SER A 476 19.33 -8.80 -0.31
CA SER A 476 18.18 -8.87 0.60
C SER A 476 16.86 -8.82 -0.16
N ARG A 477 15.88 -9.61 0.25
CA ARG A 477 14.51 -9.62 -0.31
C ARG A 477 13.48 -9.75 0.81
N GLY A 478 12.60 -8.76 0.93
CA GLY A 478 11.51 -8.75 1.91
C GLY A 478 10.25 -9.51 1.50
N SER A 479 9.24 -9.47 2.37
CA SER A 479 7.96 -10.18 2.25
C SER A 479 6.99 -9.59 1.22
N ALA A 480 6.04 -10.40 0.73
CA ALA A 480 5.00 -9.95 -0.19
C ALA A 480 3.81 -9.25 0.46
N SER A 481 3.69 -9.34 1.79
CA SER A 481 2.67 -8.67 2.60
C SER A 481 3.15 -8.49 4.04
N ASN A 482 2.36 -7.85 4.91
CA ASN A 482 2.73 -7.63 6.30
C ASN A 482 3.01 -8.93 7.07
N ILE A 483 2.14 -9.94 6.93
CA ILE A 483 2.30 -11.30 7.47
C ILE A 483 2.18 -12.28 6.30
N ASP A 484 3.32 -12.69 5.79
CA ASP A 484 3.47 -13.51 4.60
C ASP A 484 3.80 -14.95 4.99
N LEU A 485 2.81 -15.84 4.86
CA LEU A 485 2.97 -17.24 5.21
C LEU A 485 3.94 -17.99 4.29
N GLN A 486 4.27 -17.47 3.11
CA GLN A 486 5.29 -18.09 2.27
C GLN A 486 6.68 -18.00 2.91
N ALA A 487 6.94 -16.99 3.73
CA ALA A 487 8.20 -16.85 4.46
C ALA A 487 8.41 -17.94 5.53
N ALA A 488 7.38 -18.73 5.86
CA ALA A 488 7.52 -19.92 6.69
C ALA A 488 8.21 -21.10 5.96
N ASP A 489 8.40 -20.99 4.65
CA ASP A 489 9.14 -21.94 3.81
C ASP A 489 10.44 -21.28 3.30
N GLU A 490 11.58 -21.79 3.75
CA GLU A 490 12.92 -21.36 3.34
C GLU A 490 13.12 -21.38 1.81
N THR A 491 12.43 -22.30 1.11
CA THR A 491 12.55 -22.47 -0.34
C THR A 491 11.75 -21.45 -1.14
N SER A 492 10.85 -20.70 -0.50
CA SER A 492 9.95 -19.73 -1.15
C SER A 492 10.68 -18.60 -1.85
N GLY A 493 11.91 -18.32 -1.42
CA GLY A 493 12.63 -17.18 -1.93
C GLY A 493 12.41 -15.88 -1.14
N VAL A 494 11.48 -15.82 -0.19
CA VAL A 494 10.95 -14.56 0.36
C VAL A 494 11.45 -14.34 1.80
N SER A 495 11.61 -13.07 2.21
CA SER A 495 12.02 -12.70 3.59
C SER A 495 13.34 -13.33 4.02
N GLN A 496 14.37 -13.12 3.19
CA GLN A 496 15.67 -13.73 3.34
C GLN A 496 16.79 -12.88 2.72
N ILE A 497 18.03 -13.24 3.06
CA ILE A 497 19.25 -12.70 2.46
C ILE A 497 20.00 -13.86 1.82
N ARG A 498 20.46 -13.68 0.58
CA ARG A 498 21.25 -14.68 -0.16
C ARG A 498 22.52 -14.09 -0.74
N ALA A 499 23.57 -14.90 -0.84
CA ALA A 499 24.84 -14.53 -1.47
C ALA A 499 25.04 -15.27 -2.80
N PHE A 500 25.59 -14.55 -3.78
CA PHE A 500 25.85 -15.06 -5.13
C PHE A 500 27.30 -14.84 -5.49
N ASN A 501 27.96 -15.88 -6.01
CA ASN A 501 29.30 -15.77 -6.54
C ASN A 501 29.26 -15.14 -7.95
N ILE A 502 29.73 -13.90 -8.07
CA ILE A 502 29.66 -13.13 -9.32
C ILE A 502 30.83 -13.37 -10.26
N SER A 503 31.94 -13.96 -9.79
CA SER A 503 33.07 -14.35 -10.64
C SER A 503 32.74 -15.55 -11.53
N ASN A 504 31.75 -16.35 -11.13
CA ASN A 504 31.18 -17.42 -11.95
C ASN A 504 30.23 -16.91 -13.05
N ALA A 505 29.81 -15.64 -13.04
CA ALA A 505 28.88 -15.03 -13.99
C ALA A 505 29.59 -14.12 -15.01
N THR A 506 30.54 -14.68 -15.75
CA THR A 506 31.45 -13.94 -16.65
C THR A 506 31.06 -13.97 -18.12
N SER A 507 30.11 -14.82 -18.53
CA SER A 507 29.69 -14.94 -19.93
C SER A 507 28.28 -14.38 -20.17
N ILE A 508 28.11 -13.62 -21.27
CA ILE A 508 26.79 -13.15 -21.75
C ILE A 508 25.84 -14.30 -22.14
N LEU A 509 26.36 -15.51 -22.32
CA LEU A 509 25.59 -16.71 -22.66
C LEU A 509 25.09 -17.46 -21.42
N GLN A 510 25.50 -17.04 -20.23
CA GLN A 510 25.07 -17.66 -18.98
C GLN A 510 23.70 -17.12 -18.59
N ARG A 511 22.79 -18.03 -18.23
CA ARG A 511 21.51 -17.62 -17.65
C ARG A 511 21.76 -16.84 -16.35
N PRO A 512 20.94 -15.83 -16.02
CA PRO A 512 20.97 -15.22 -14.70
C PRO A 512 20.77 -16.26 -13.60
N TYR A 513 21.33 -16.00 -12.44
CA TYR A 513 20.99 -16.73 -11.23
C TYR A 513 19.52 -16.51 -10.89
N SER A 514 18.83 -17.58 -10.52
CA SER A 514 17.52 -17.51 -9.92
C SER A 514 17.70 -17.30 -8.42
N TYR A 515 17.21 -16.17 -7.91
CA TYR A 515 17.35 -15.82 -6.49
C TYR A 515 16.93 -16.94 -5.53
N PRO A 516 15.72 -17.54 -5.65
CA PRO A 516 15.26 -18.54 -4.68
C PRO A 516 16.09 -19.82 -4.66
N THR A 517 16.77 -20.18 -5.76
CA THR A 517 17.35 -21.52 -5.93
C THR A 517 18.87 -21.55 -6.03
N ASP A 518 19.49 -20.52 -6.61
CA ASP A 518 20.93 -20.58 -6.94
C ASP A 518 21.83 -19.88 -5.89
N GLY A 519 21.26 -18.98 -5.07
CA GLY A 519 22.03 -18.23 -4.07
C GLY A 519 22.27 -19.02 -2.79
N LEU A 520 23.45 -18.87 -2.20
CA LEU A 520 23.74 -19.38 -0.86
C LEU A 520 22.84 -18.67 0.16
N LEU A 521 22.09 -19.42 0.94
CA LEU A 521 21.24 -18.85 1.99
C LEU A 521 22.10 -18.31 3.13
N ILE A 522 21.98 -17.01 3.40
CA ILE A 522 22.64 -16.36 4.54
C ILE A 522 21.73 -16.43 5.77
N ALA A 523 20.47 -16.06 5.60
CA ALA A 523 19.47 -16.03 6.66
C ALA A 523 18.06 -15.97 6.06
N TRP A 524 17.06 -16.48 6.77
CA TRP A 524 15.64 -16.38 6.43
C TRP A 524 14.78 -16.07 7.65
N GLY A 525 13.48 -15.87 7.44
CA GLY A 525 12.60 -15.37 8.51
C GLY A 525 12.92 -13.92 8.87
N LEU A 526 13.29 -13.13 7.86
CA LEU A 526 13.60 -11.71 7.92
C LEU A 526 12.53 -10.95 7.10
N ARG A 527 11.48 -10.43 7.75
CA ARG A 527 10.34 -9.73 7.13
C ARG A 527 10.79 -8.79 6.02
N ASN A 528 11.65 -7.83 6.32
CA ASN A 528 12.18 -6.88 5.34
C ASN A 528 13.47 -6.20 5.86
N SER A 529 14.56 -6.95 5.89
CA SER A 529 15.84 -6.44 6.39
C SER A 529 16.58 -5.67 5.30
N VAL A 530 16.20 -4.41 5.13
CA VAL A 530 16.67 -3.56 4.02
C VAL A 530 18.15 -3.21 4.21
N GLY A 531 18.57 -2.75 5.38
CA GLY A 531 19.98 -2.41 5.59
C GLY A 531 20.81 -3.67 5.81
N VAL A 532 21.89 -3.84 5.06
CA VAL A 532 22.85 -4.95 5.23
C VAL A 532 24.28 -4.40 5.18
N ALA A 533 25.12 -4.80 6.13
CA ALA A 533 26.53 -4.39 6.19
C ALA A 533 27.46 -5.53 6.60
N GLU A 534 28.71 -5.42 6.16
CA GLU A 534 29.82 -6.27 6.61
C GLU A 534 30.70 -5.46 7.57
N HIS A 535 30.94 -6.00 8.77
CA HIS A 535 31.85 -5.41 9.74
C HIS A 535 33.30 -5.45 9.20
N PRO A 536 34.02 -4.32 9.14
CA PRO A 536 35.27 -4.21 8.39
C PRO A 536 36.41 -5.07 8.96
N THR A 537 36.47 -5.23 10.29
CA THR A 537 37.51 -6.04 10.95
C THR A 537 37.19 -7.53 10.90
N SER A 538 36.07 -7.95 11.53
CA SER A 538 35.68 -9.36 11.65
C SER A 538 35.16 -9.99 10.35
N GLY A 539 34.53 -9.23 9.45
CA GLY A 539 33.76 -9.78 8.33
C GLY A 539 32.36 -10.23 8.68
N GLY A 540 31.88 -9.90 9.89
CA GLY A 540 30.54 -10.23 10.36
C GLY A 540 29.46 -9.57 9.52
N ILE A 541 28.48 -10.35 9.05
CA ILE A 541 27.35 -9.80 8.31
C ILE A 541 26.24 -9.44 9.29
N TYR A 542 25.78 -8.19 9.19
CA TYR A 542 24.70 -7.63 9.99
C TYR A 542 23.60 -7.10 9.08
N SER A 543 22.35 -7.19 9.53
CA SER A 543 21.23 -6.51 8.89
C SER A 543 20.32 -5.82 9.90
N VAL A 544 19.57 -4.82 9.44
CA VAL A 544 18.56 -4.12 10.22
C VAL A 544 17.18 -4.39 9.66
N GLU A 545 16.25 -4.77 10.54
CA GLU A 545 14.93 -5.31 10.20
C GLU A 545 13.82 -4.27 10.30
N ASN A 546 12.86 -4.36 9.37
CA ASN A 546 11.55 -3.69 9.51
C ASN A 546 10.51 -4.77 9.87
N SER A 547 10.13 -4.82 11.15
CA SER A 547 9.30 -5.87 11.73
C SER A 547 7.79 -5.63 11.46
N ALA A 548 6.91 -6.47 12.02
CA ALA A 548 5.50 -6.54 11.61
C ALA A 548 4.64 -5.37 12.11
N ASP A 549 3.71 -4.96 11.24
CA ASP A 549 2.73 -3.90 11.51
C ASP A 549 1.47 -4.46 12.17
N ASN A 550 0.74 -3.63 12.93
CA ASN A 550 -0.61 -3.92 13.45
C ASN A 550 -0.73 -5.27 14.17
N ILE A 551 0.27 -5.64 14.96
CA ILE A 551 0.29 -6.93 15.63
C ILE A 551 -0.63 -6.94 16.87
N VAL A 552 -1.33 -8.06 17.03
CA VAL A 552 -2.23 -8.32 18.14
C VAL A 552 -1.79 -9.61 18.82
N ARG A 553 -1.62 -9.56 20.15
CA ARG A 553 -1.24 -10.72 20.97
C ARG A 553 -2.37 -11.04 21.93
N GLN A 554 -2.92 -12.27 21.86
CA GLN A 554 -4.09 -12.68 22.67
C GLN A 554 -5.28 -11.69 22.64
N GLY A 555 -5.53 -11.07 21.48
CA GLY A 555 -6.61 -10.09 21.32
C GLY A 555 -6.32 -8.69 21.89
N VAL A 556 -5.12 -8.46 22.44
CA VAL A 556 -4.64 -7.13 22.84
C VAL A 556 -3.76 -6.58 21.73
N ASP A 557 -4.12 -5.39 21.26
CA ASP A 557 -3.28 -4.62 20.37
C ASP A 557 -2.02 -4.15 21.13
N ILE A 558 -0.87 -4.58 20.65
CA ILE A 558 0.44 -4.21 21.21
C ILE A 558 1.28 -3.43 20.20
N HIS A 559 0.71 -3.06 19.05
CA HIS A 559 1.47 -2.57 17.91
C HIS A 559 2.22 -1.27 18.22
N GLU A 560 1.67 -0.40 19.09
CA GLU A 560 2.27 0.90 19.39
C GLU A 560 3.75 0.82 19.76
N ASP A 561 4.15 -0.15 20.58
CA ASP A 561 5.55 -0.29 21.03
C ASP A 561 6.12 -1.69 20.81
N ASN A 562 5.45 -2.52 20.01
CA ASN A 562 5.92 -3.85 19.63
C ASN A 562 5.47 -4.22 18.22
N PRO A 563 6.19 -5.11 17.51
CA PRO A 563 7.46 -5.67 17.92
C PRO A 563 8.58 -4.64 17.75
N GLY A 564 9.73 -4.90 18.37
CA GLY A 564 10.90 -4.08 18.13
C GLY A 564 11.42 -4.25 16.71
N GLU A 565 12.05 -3.20 16.19
CA GLU A 565 12.94 -3.35 15.04
C GLU A 565 14.24 -4.03 15.49
N GLU A 566 15.01 -4.61 14.58
CA GLU A 566 16.07 -5.54 14.99
C GLU A 566 17.41 -5.21 14.31
N LEU A 567 18.51 -5.48 15.02
CA LEU A 567 19.83 -5.67 14.45
C LEU A 567 20.19 -7.16 14.53
N ASN A 568 20.24 -7.82 13.39
CA ASN A 568 20.48 -9.25 13.28
C ASN A 568 21.93 -9.52 12.85
N PHE A 569 22.58 -10.49 13.50
CA PHE A 569 23.93 -10.95 13.15
C PHE A 569 23.86 -12.31 12.48
N HIS A 570 24.44 -12.43 11.28
CA HIS A 570 24.31 -13.61 10.40
C HIS A 570 25.58 -14.46 10.31
N GLY A 571 26.59 -14.19 11.13
CA GLY A 571 27.86 -14.92 11.08
C GLY A 571 28.84 -14.38 10.03
N LEU A 572 29.78 -15.24 9.63
CA LEU A 572 30.86 -14.92 8.70
C LEU A 572 30.65 -15.67 7.39
N LEU A 573 30.86 -15.00 6.25
CA LEU A 573 30.65 -15.62 4.92
C LEU A 573 31.59 -16.80 4.62
N ASN A 574 32.73 -16.88 5.31
CA ASN A 574 33.67 -17.99 5.17
C ASN A 574 33.34 -19.20 6.07
N ASP A 575 32.41 -19.06 7.01
CA ASP A 575 31.91 -20.14 7.86
C ASP A 575 30.48 -20.50 7.46
N THR A 576 30.37 -21.30 6.39
CA THR A 576 29.07 -21.71 5.85
C THR A 576 28.24 -22.57 6.80
N SER A 577 28.84 -23.13 7.87
CA SER A 577 28.13 -23.94 8.87
C SER A 577 27.28 -23.10 9.82
N ALA A 578 27.58 -21.80 9.93
CA ALA A 578 26.87 -20.84 10.77
C ALA A 578 25.79 -20.02 10.01
N LEU A 579 25.65 -20.23 8.70
CA LEU A 579 24.69 -19.54 7.84
C LEU A 579 23.37 -20.32 7.74
N GLY A 580 22.31 -19.65 7.27
CA GLY A 580 21.00 -20.26 7.04
C GLY A 580 20.07 -20.26 8.25
N ALA A 581 20.38 -19.47 9.28
CA ALA A 581 19.53 -19.34 10.46
C ALA A 581 18.17 -18.69 10.14
N ASN A 582 17.15 -19.09 10.90
CA ASN A 582 15.81 -18.49 10.88
C ASN A 582 15.69 -17.43 12.00
N TYR A 583 15.30 -16.21 11.66
CA TYR A 583 15.16 -15.08 12.60
C TYR A 583 13.73 -14.87 13.11
N GLY A 584 12.76 -15.63 12.60
CA GLY A 584 11.47 -15.87 13.24
C GLY A 584 10.25 -15.49 12.45
N TYR A 585 10.33 -14.50 11.56
CA TYR A 585 9.20 -14.12 10.71
C TYR A 585 8.75 -15.31 9.84
N PRO A 586 7.43 -15.53 9.63
CA PRO A 586 6.28 -14.70 10.02
C PRO A 586 5.67 -15.06 11.39
N ALA A 587 6.31 -15.93 12.16
CA ALA A 587 5.71 -16.61 13.30
C ALA A 587 6.15 -16.05 14.67
N CYS A 588 7.37 -15.51 14.72
CA CYS A 588 8.01 -15.03 15.94
C CYS A 588 8.60 -13.63 15.71
N PHE A 589 8.51 -12.77 16.73
CA PHE A 589 8.94 -11.36 16.67
C PHE A 589 9.74 -10.98 17.92
N ALA A 590 10.58 -9.95 17.84
CA ALA A 590 11.35 -9.48 19.00
C ALA A 590 10.57 -8.52 19.91
N LEU A 591 10.62 -8.76 21.22
CA LEU A 591 10.02 -7.91 22.24
C LEU A 591 10.81 -6.60 22.43
N TRP A 592 10.14 -5.45 22.39
CA TRP A 592 10.74 -4.16 22.73
C TRP A 592 10.20 -3.60 24.05
N ASN A 593 8.89 -3.36 24.15
CA ASN A 593 8.29 -2.81 25.35
C ASN A 593 7.66 -3.91 26.21
N THR A 594 8.18 -4.05 27.44
CA THR A 594 7.72 -5.02 28.46
C THR A 594 6.62 -4.47 29.37
N SER A 595 6.27 -3.19 29.22
CA SER A 595 5.24 -2.52 30.03
C SER A 595 3.83 -3.01 29.67
N ALA A 596 2.90 -2.91 30.62
CA ALA A 596 1.50 -3.23 30.35
C ALA A 596 0.91 -2.28 29.29
N PRO A 597 0.04 -2.76 28.37
CA PRO A 597 -0.57 -4.09 28.34
C PRO A 597 0.12 -5.08 27.38
N PHE A 598 1.24 -5.70 27.77
CA PHE A 598 1.80 -6.87 27.07
C PHE A 598 1.28 -8.20 27.70
N PRO A 599 0.44 -8.99 27.00
CA PRO A 599 -0.13 -10.22 27.58
C PRO A 599 0.90 -11.35 27.69
N ALA A 600 0.80 -12.15 28.75
CA ALA A 600 1.64 -13.33 28.97
C ALA A 600 3.16 -13.03 28.88
N LEU A 601 3.60 -11.92 29.51
CA LEU A 601 5.02 -11.51 29.52
C LEU A 601 5.95 -12.60 30.09
N ASN A 602 5.52 -13.31 31.14
CA ASN A 602 6.28 -14.38 31.78
C ASN A 602 7.74 -13.95 32.07
N ASN A 603 8.72 -14.65 31.49
CA ASN A 603 10.15 -14.38 31.63
C ASN A 603 10.75 -13.68 30.39
N LEU A 604 9.91 -13.15 29.49
CA LEU A 604 10.39 -12.44 28.30
C LEU A 604 10.97 -11.09 28.71
N THR A 605 12.14 -10.77 28.16
CA THR A 605 12.82 -9.49 28.27
C THR A 605 12.92 -8.84 26.90
N VAL A 606 13.38 -7.59 26.84
CA VAL A 606 13.72 -6.94 25.56
C VAL A 606 14.63 -7.85 24.74
N GLY A 607 14.34 -7.98 23.44
CA GLY A 607 15.00 -8.88 22.50
C GLY A 607 14.56 -10.33 22.56
N SER A 608 13.72 -10.73 23.51
CA SER A 608 13.18 -12.10 23.55
C SER A 608 12.25 -12.34 22.35
N PRO A 609 12.38 -13.47 21.63
CA PRO A 609 11.47 -13.82 20.56
C PRO A 609 10.13 -14.29 21.14
N PHE A 610 9.03 -13.87 20.53
CA PHE A 610 7.69 -14.13 21.05
C PHE A 610 6.69 -14.44 19.94
N SER A 611 5.66 -15.23 20.27
CA SER A 611 4.55 -15.60 19.37
C SER A 611 3.34 -14.68 19.60
N LEU A 612 2.57 -14.39 18.55
CA LEU A 612 1.28 -13.70 18.67
C LEU A 612 0.21 -14.58 19.34
N THR A 613 0.42 -15.90 19.34
CA THR A 613 -0.48 -16.92 19.90
C THR A 613 0.21 -17.76 20.97
N PRO A 614 0.58 -17.19 22.13
CA PRO A 614 1.37 -17.88 23.15
C PRO A 614 0.69 -19.13 23.75
N ASP A 615 -0.64 -19.26 23.65
CA ASP A 615 -1.39 -20.44 24.13
C ASP A 615 -1.38 -21.62 23.13
N ASN A 616 -0.83 -21.44 21.93
CA ASN A 616 -0.79 -22.48 20.92
C ASN A 616 0.20 -23.59 21.32
N ALA A 617 -0.24 -24.84 21.30
CA ALA A 617 0.58 -25.99 21.70
C ALA A 617 1.80 -26.25 20.80
N THR A 618 1.78 -25.75 19.56
CA THR A 618 2.81 -26.00 18.53
C THR A 618 3.66 -24.78 18.18
N LEU A 619 3.12 -23.56 18.35
CA LEU A 619 3.79 -22.29 18.09
C LEU A 619 3.51 -21.28 19.22
N ASN A 620 4.36 -21.31 20.23
CA ASN A 620 4.34 -20.40 21.38
C ASN A 620 5.72 -19.79 21.63
N ASP A 621 5.84 -18.93 22.63
CA ASP A 621 7.08 -18.25 23.01
C ASP A 621 8.24 -19.23 23.24
N THR A 622 7.98 -20.39 23.87
CA THR A 622 9.01 -21.41 24.09
C THR A 622 9.52 -21.98 22.77
N THR A 623 8.62 -22.29 21.83
CA THR A 623 9.04 -22.79 20.52
C THR A 623 9.71 -21.71 19.67
N CYS A 624 9.34 -20.43 19.81
CA CYS A 624 10.05 -19.32 19.18
C CYS A 624 11.51 -19.29 19.67
N ALA A 625 11.71 -19.24 20.99
CA ALA A 625 13.04 -19.25 21.60
C ALA A 625 13.90 -20.48 21.23
N GLN A 626 13.29 -21.61 20.88
CA GLN A 626 14.00 -22.83 20.49
C GLN A 626 14.30 -22.95 18.99
N ARG A 627 13.53 -22.27 18.13
CA ARG A 627 13.57 -22.46 16.67
C ARG A 627 14.10 -21.25 15.92
N THR A 628 14.23 -20.11 16.58
CA THR A 628 14.67 -18.86 15.98
C THR A 628 15.92 -18.33 16.65
N VAL A 629 16.68 -17.51 15.92
CA VAL A 629 17.80 -16.75 16.47
C VAL A 629 17.27 -15.39 16.92
N PRO A 630 17.46 -14.99 18.19
CA PRO A 630 17.07 -13.66 18.66
C PRO A 630 17.98 -12.59 18.05
N PRO A 631 17.50 -11.35 17.94
CA PRO A 631 18.32 -10.26 17.43
C PRO A 631 19.46 -9.91 18.39
N ARG A 632 20.57 -9.38 17.85
CA ARG A 632 21.72 -8.95 18.66
C ARG A 632 21.41 -7.68 19.45
N LEU A 633 20.59 -6.79 18.88
CA LEU A 633 19.98 -5.65 19.56
C LEU A 633 18.57 -5.47 19.02
N THR A 634 17.70 -4.91 19.84
CA THR A 634 16.35 -4.50 19.45
C THR A 634 16.28 -2.97 19.51
N PHE A 635 15.47 -2.36 18.66
CA PHE A 635 15.21 -0.92 18.64
C PHE A 635 13.72 -0.64 18.82
N GLN A 636 13.41 0.63 19.09
CA GLN A 636 12.03 1.10 19.19
C GLN A 636 11.23 0.67 17.95
N ALA A 637 10.05 0.11 18.23
CA ALA A 637 9.09 -0.32 17.23
C ALA A 637 8.79 0.79 16.22
N HIS A 638 8.64 0.42 14.95
CA HIS A 638 8.25 1.32 13.86
C HIS A 638 9.23 2.50 13.67
N THR A 639 10.52 2.30 13.89
CA THR A 639 11.52 3.31 13.51
C THR A 639 11.99 3.14 12.06
N ALA A 640 11.66 2.00 11.44
CA ALA A 640 11.88 1.67 10.03
C ALA A 640 13.34 1.84 9.58
N PRO A 641 14.28 1.01 10.09
CA PRO A 641 15.68 1.13 9.71
C PRO A 641 15.91 0.68 8.26
N LEU A 642 16.57 1.50 7.44
CA LEU A 642 16.70 1.22 6.00
C LEU A 642 18.12 0.99 5.49
N ASP A 643 19.12 1.45 6.22
CA ASP A 643 20.51 1.19 5.90
C ASP A 643 21.35 1.10 7.17
N ILE A 644 22.47 0.40 7.06
CA ILE A 644 23.51 0.30 8.08
C ILE A 644 24.87 0.44 7.41
N LYS A 645 25.77 1.23 8.00
CA LYS A 645 27.16 1.37 7.56
C LYS A 645 28.10 1.49 8.75
N PHE A 646 29.12 0.64 8.77
CA PHE A 646 30.23 0.78 9.70
C PHE A 646 31.13 1.95 9.29
N ALA A 647 31.57 2.74 10.28
CA ALA A 647 32.55 3.79 10.10
C ALA A 647 33.86 3.48 10.83
N GLY A 648 34.93 4.13 10.36
CA GLY A 648 36.29 3.89 10.83
C GLY A 648 36.85 2.55 10.33
N GLU A 649 38.18 2.42 10.37
CA GLU A 649 38.86 1.20 9.92
C GLU A 649 38.51 -0.01 10.79
N ASN A 650 38.29 0.21 12.08
CA ASN A 650 37.97 -0.85 13.05
C ASN A 650 36.50 -1.24 13.09
N GLY A 651 35.59 -0.39 12.58
CA GLY A 651 34.15 -0.61 12.65
C GLY A 651 33.53 -0.32 14.02
N ASP A 652 34.12 0.60 14.78
CA ASP A 652 33.70 0.90 16.17
C ASP A 652 32.31 1.56 16.28
N GLU A 653 31.77 2.04 15.16
CA GLU A 653 30.44 2.65 15.08
C GLU A 653 29.70 2.16 13.84
N ALA A 654 28.44 1.77 14.01
CA ALA A 654 27.53 1.45 12.92
C ALA A 654 26.43 2.51 12.84
N TYR A 655 26.43 3.31 11.77
CA TYR A 655 25.37 4.29 11.48
C TYR A 655 24.16 3.58 10.93
N ILE A 656 22.97 3.95 11.41
CA ILE A 656 21.69 3.38 11.02
C ILE A 656 20.72 4.52 10.70
N SER A 657 20.05 4.42 9.54
CA SER A 657 19.03 5.36 9.10
C SER A 657 17.66 4.88 9.55
N PHE A 658 17.02 5.60 10.48
CA PHE A 658 15.66 5.33 10.92
C PHE A 658 14.70 6.24 10.14
N HIS A 659 14.07 5.66 9.12
CA HIS A 659 13.27 6.37 8.12
C HIS A 659 11.99 7.00 8.66
N GLY A 660 11.49 6.44 9.76
CA GLY A 660 10.26 6.85 10.42
C GLY A 660 9.01 6.19 9.87
N ASN A 661 7.93 6.18 10.65
CA ASN A 661 6.73 5.37 10.42
C ASN A 661 5.50 6.13 9.92
N TRP A 662 4.50 5.32 9.60
CA TRP A 662 3.10 5.71 9.42
C TRP A 662 2.15 4.91 10.34
N ASN A 663 2.64 3.84 10.99
CA ASN A 663 1.85 2.82 11.68
C ASN A 663 2.01 2.86 13.22
N ARG A 664 1.99 4.07 13.79
CA ARG A 664 1.98 4.32 15.24
C ARG A 664 1.27 5.65 15.47
N ASP A 665 0.44 5.75 16.51
CA ASP A 665 -0.27 6.99 16.85
C ASP A 665 0.71 8.13 17.16
N HIS A 666 1.84 7.80 17.79
CA HIS A 666 2.93 8.71 18.04
C HIS A 666 4.11 8.34 17.13
N PRO A 667 4.48 9.16 16.14
CA PRO A 667 5.55 8.79 15.22
C PRO A 667 6.88 8.55 15.92
N ALA A 668 7.70 7.67 15.34
CA ALA A 668 9.04 7.34 15.83
C ALA A 668 10.00 7.27 14.64
N GLY A 669 11.31 7.42 14.88
CA GLY A 669 12.34 7.41 13.84
C GLY A 669 12.68 8.82 13.35
N TYR A 670 12.66 9.05 12.03
CA TYR A 670 12.99 10.32 11.39
C TYR A 670 14.39 10.84 11.80
N LYS A 671 15.36 9.92 11.87
CA LYS A 671 16.68 10.21 12.42
C LYS A 671 17.79 9.35 11.86
N LEU A 672 18.98 9.92 11.81
CA LEU A 672 20.24 9.20 11.67
C LEU A 672 20.83 9.00 13.06
N SER A 673 21.22 7.78 13.37
CA SER A 673 21.81 7.42 14.66
C SER A 673 22.96 6.45 14.46
N TYR A 674 23.69 6.12 15.53
CA TYR A 674 24.70 5.06 15.51
C TYR A 674 24.62 4.14 16.73
N VAL A 675 25.14 2.93 16.57
CA VAL A 675 25.39 1.96 17.64
C VAL A 675 26.90 1.78 17.81
N SER A 676 27.37 1.75 19.04
CA SER A 676 28.79 1.52 19.36
C SER A 676 29.13 0.03 19.34
N PHE A 677 30.26 -0.32 18.70
CA PHE A 677 30.84 -1.65 18.64
C PHE A 677 32.16 -1.68 19.41
N SER A 678 32.44 -2.80 20.07
CA SER A 678 33.67 -3.04 20.80
C SER A 678 34.75 -3.52 19.84
N SER A 679 35.86 -2.79 19.73
CA SER A 679 37.03 -3.21 18.94
C SER A 679 37.66 -4.52 19.44
N ALA A 680 37.42 -4.89 20.71
CA ALA A 680 37.95 -6.13 21.29
C ALA A 680 37.15 -7.37 20.87
N THR A 681 35.82 -7.25 20.71
CA THR A 681 34.93 -8.38 20.42
C THR A 681 34.32 -8.33 19.01
N ASN A 682 34.36 -7.18 18.34
CA ASN A 682 33.66 -6.89 17.08
C ASN A 682 32.14 -7.09 17.17
N GLU A 683 31.57 -6.82 18.35
CA GLU A 683 30.14 -6.88 18.65
C GLU A 683 29.64 -5.56 19.24
N PRO A 684 28.33 -5.29 19.22
CA PRO A 684 27.77 -4.14 19.93
C PRO A 684 28.18 -4.11 21.40
N VAL A 685 28.53 -2.94 21.90
CA VAL A 685 28.94 -2.74 23.30
C VAL A 685 27.81 -3.08 24.27
N GLU A 686 26.59 -2.73 23.89
CA GLU A 686 25.40 -2.93 24.69
C GLU A 686 24.91 -4.38 24.66
N ALA A 687 24.30 -4.81 25.76
CA ALA A 687 23.65 -6.12 25.86
C ALA A 687 22.39 -6.19 24.98
N ALA A 688 21.97 -7.40 24.62
CA ALA A 688 20.84 -7.63 23.71
C ALA A 688 19.49 -7.11 24.25
N ASP A 689 19.36 -6.96 25.57
CA ASP A 689 18.18 -6.44 26.26
C ASP A 689 18.25 -4.92 26.51
N SER A 690 19.26 -4.22 25.97
CA SER A 690 19.40 -2.77 26.09
C SER A 690 18.34 -2.02 25.27
N THR A 691 17.75 -0.99 25.88
CA THR A 691 16.83 -0.04 25.21
C THR A 691 17.50 1.29 24.86
N THR A 692 18.81 1.43 25.15
CA THR A 692 19.56 2.69 25.01
C THR A 692 20.76 2.56 24.07
N ALA A 693 20.81 1.51 23.25
CA ALA A 693 21.95 1.25 22.37
C ALA A 693 22.11 2.24 21.21
N VAL A 694 21.03 2.95 20.86
CA VAL A 694 20.99 3.90 19.75
C VAL A 694 21.35 5.30 20.25
N LYS A 695 22.36 5.92 19.62
CA LYS A 695 22.80 7.30 19.88
C LYS A 695 22.50 8.18 18.68
N ASP A 696 21.70 9.23 18.89
CA ASP A 696 21.22 10.07 17.81
C ASP A 696 22.30 11.03 17.28
N VAL A 697 22.29 11.25 15.96
CA VAL A 697 23.23 12.12 15.23
C VAL A 697 22.51 13.30 14.61
N LEU A 698 21.43 13.02 13.87
CA LEU A 698 20.62 14.02 13.19
C LEU A 698 19.16 13.60 13.32
N THR A 699 18.30 14.47 13.87
CA THR A 699 16.91 14.14 14.24
C THR A 699 15.94 15.18 13.70
N ALA A 700 14.74 14.78 13.29
CA ALA A 700 13.67 15.75 13.07
C ALA A 700 13.36 16.50 14.39
N PRO A 701 13.16 17.83 14.35
CA PRO A 701 13.00 18.64 15.57
C PRO A 701 11.71 18.32 16.34
N ASP A 702 10.66 17.94 15.63
CA ASP A 702 9.38 17.53 16.21
C ASP A 702 8.86 16.27 15.51
N VAL A 703 9.28 15.12 16.03
CA VAL A 703 8.89 13.80 15.50
C VAL A 703 7.37 13.60 15.59
N GLY A 704 6.71 14.16 16.61
CA GLY A 704 5.27 14.01 16.82
C GLY A 704 4.43 14.53 15.65
N ARG A 705 4.96 15.53 14.93
CA ARG A 705 4.29 16.16 13.79
C ARG A 705 4.69 15.56 12.44
N CYS A 706 5.66 14.65 12.41
CA CYS A 706 6.15 14.10 11.14
C CYS A 706 5.14 13.21 10.38
N ALA A 707 4.07 12.77 11.03
CA ALA A 707 2.93 12.10 10.39
C ALA A 707 1.76 13.05 10.05
N GLU A 708 1.82 14.33 10.43
CA GLU A 708 0.79 15.31 10.09
C GLU A 708 0.81 15.63 8.59
N GLU A 709 -0.36 15.65 7.95
CA GLU A 709 -0.47 16.01 6.54
C GLU A 709 0.10 17.41 6.29
N GLY A 710 1.10 17.50 5.41
CA GLY A 710 1.72 18.75 4.99
C GLY A 710 2.84 19.29 5.88
N PHE A 711 3.18 18.63 7.00
CA PHE A 711 4.29 19.08 7.87
C PHE A 711 5.67 18.83 7.25
N GLY A 712 5.87 17.65 6.62
CA GLY A 712 7.12 17.27 5.94
C GLY A 712 8.31 17.10 6.89
N CYS A 713 8.92 15.91 6.94
CA CYS A 713 10.11 15.67 7.76
C CYS A 713 11.22 15.00 6.95
N PHE A 714 12.45 15.21 7.41
CA PHE A 714 13.61 14.42 7.00
C PHE A 714 13.34 12.93 7.25
N ARG A 715 13.39 12.12 6.20
CA ARG A 715 13.23 10.65 6.22
C ARG A 715 14.48 9.95 5.71
N PRO A 716 15.45 9.63 6.58
CA PRO A 716 16.73 9.09 6.15
C PRO A 716 16.59 7.69 5.53
N ALA A 717 17.22 7.46 4.37
CA ALA A 717 17.20 6.19 3.65
C ALA A 717 18.60 5.58 3.51
N GLY A 718 19.35 5.91 2.46
CA GLY A 718 20.69 5.35 2.22
C GLY A 718 21.79 6.14 2.93
N ILE A 719 22.87 5.45 3.31
CA ILE A 719 24.05 6.03 3.99
C ILE A 719 25.32 5.74 3.16
N ALA A 720 26.17 6.76 3.02
CA ALA A 720 27.53 6.60 2.51
C ALA A 720 28.53 7.24 3.49
N VAL A 721 29.61 6.54 3.81
CA VAL A 721 30.67 7.03 4.69
C VAL A 721 31.87 7.40 3.85
N ASP A 722 32.29 8.66 3.93
CA ASP A 722 33.59 9.13 3.47
C ASP A 722 34.57 9.04 4.63
N ALA A 723 35.23 7.89 4.74
CA ALA A 723 36.13 7.60 5.86
C ALA A 723 37.41 8.46 5.82
N ALA A 724 37.82 8.97 4.66
CA ALA A 724 39.03 9.77 4.53
C ALA A 724 38.88 11.11 5.26
N GLU A 725 37.71 11.72 5.13
CA GLU A 725 37.39 12.99 5.80
C GLU A 725 36.57 12.79 7.08
N GLY A 726 36.05 11.60 7.35
CA GLY A 726 35.20 11.34 8.54
C GLY A 726 33.79 11.91 8.40
N ARG A 727 33.26 11.96 7.17
CA ARG A 727 31.92 12.48 6.85
C ARG A 727 30.93 11.35 6.61
N VAL A 728 29.69 11.54 7.02
CA VAL A 728 28.58 10.62 6.76
C VAL A 728 27.54 11.34 5.93
N PHE A 729 27.17 10.74 4.80
CA PHE A 729 26.16 11.24 3.88
C PHE A 729 24.90 10.41 4.06
N VAL A 730 23.75 11.07 4.01
CA VAL A 730 22.45 10.41 4.16
C VAL A 730 21.45 10.99 3.17
N SER A 731 20.76 10.12 2.43
CA SER A 731 19.68 10.52 1.54
C SER A 731 18.37 10.63 2.28
N SER A 732 17.48 11.51 1.81
CA SER A 732 16.07 11.50 2.22
C SER A 732 15.15 11.44 1.01
N ASP A 733 14.48 10.30 0.87
CA ASP A 733 13.67 9.99 -0.32
C ASP A 733 12.38 10.82 -0.38
N ALA A 734 11.72 11.04 0.74
CA ALA A 734 10.47 11.80 0.81
C ALA A 734 10.68 13.30 0.53
N THR A 735 11.85 13.86 0.85
CA THR A 735 12.15 15.29 0.67
C THR A 735 13.01 15.56 -0.57
N GLY A 736 13.60 14.54 -1.18
CA GLY A 736 14.41 14.70 -2.39
C GLY A 736 15.80 15.28 -2.12
N GLU A 737 16.40 14.91 -0.99
CA GLU A 737 17.56 15.60 -0.43
C GLU A 737 18.75 14.68 -0.14
N ILE A 738 19.95 15.26 -0.10
CA ILE A 738 21.17 14.65 0.45
C ILE A 738 21.73 15.57 1.54
N TRP A 739 21.98 14.99 2.71
CA TRP A 739 22.60 15.65 3.85
C TRP A 739 24.00 15.08 4.08
N VAL A 740 24.91 15.92 4.57
CA VAL A 740 26.22 15.51 5.12
C VAL A 740 26.27 15.85 6.60
N VAL A 741 26.82 14.95 7.40
CA VAL A 741 27.07 15.14 8.83
C VAL A 741 28.50 14.76 9.17
N MET A 742 29.05 15.41 10.21
CA MET A 742 30.41 15.23 10.66
C MET A 742 30.53 15.60 12.13
N ARG A 743 31.46 15.00 12.87
CA ARG A 743 31.78 15.42 14.23
C ARG A 743 32.41 16.81 14.24
N ASP A 744 32.08 17.63 15.21
CA ASP A 744 32.72 18.93 15.40
C ASP A 744 34.12 18.74 16.01
N GLU A 745 35.16 19.29 15.38
CA GLU A 745 36.56 19.14 15.82
C GLU A 745 36.81 19.70 17.24
N ALA A 746 35.96 20.62 17.73
CA ALA A 746 36.03 21.11 19.10
C ALA A 746 35.74 20.04 20.17
N SER A 747 35.15 18.90 19.79
CA SER A 747 34.78 17.80 20.68
C SER A 747 35.94 16.83 20.96
N GLN A 748 36.97 16.81 20.12
CA GLN A 748 38.08 15.85 20.26
C GLN A 748 39.14 16.28 21.29
N SER A 749 39.10 17.50 21.82
CA SER A 749 40.07 17.99 22.82
C SER A 749 39.64 17.78 24.28
N GLY A 750 38.54 17.07 24.56
CA GLY A 750 37.96 16.92 25.89
C GLY A 750 38.38 15.69 26.71
N GLY A 751 39.34 14.90 26.22
CA GLY A 751 39.53 13.51 26.68
C GLY A 751 40.94 13.09 27.06
N GLU A 752 41.79 13.97 27.60
CA GLU A 752 42.97 13.54 28.37
C GLU A 752 43.54 14.70 29.21
N THR A 753 42.87 15.04 30.31
CA THR A 753 43.59 15.67 31.43
C THR A 753 43.91 14.56 32.41
N THR A 754 45.09 13.99 32.27
CA THR A 754 45.76 13.25 33.34
C THR A 754 45.75 14.14 34.58
N THR A 755 44.93 13.79 35.57
CA THR A 755 45.04 14.32 36.92
C THR A 755 46.32 13.73 37.54
N GLY A 756 47.46 14.27 37.10
CA GLY A 756 48.72 14.17 37.81
C GLY A 756 48.64 15.08 39.02
N THR A 757 48.25 14.52 40.16
CA THR A 757 48.34 15.14 41.48
C THR A 757 49.79 15.58 41.73
N ALA A 758 50.09 16.85 41.47
CA ALA A 758 51.33 17.48 41.91
C ALA A 758 51.23 17.73 43.42
N GLY A 759 51.71 16.76 44.20
CA GLY A 759 51.95 16.93 45.63
C GLY A 759 53.01 18.01 45.85
N GLN A 760 52.61 19.12 46.47
CA GLN A 760 53.55 20.04 47.11
C GLN A 760 54.10 19.36 48.38
N GLY A 761 55.37 18.94 48.32
CA GLY A 761 56.17 18.58 49.48
C GLY A 761 57.24 19.65 49.74
N PRO A 762 57.49 20.05 51.00
CA PRO A 762 58.33 21.19 51.34
C PRO A 762 59.81 20.87 51.23
N THR A 763 60.60 21.90 50.97
CA THR A 763 62.05 21.89 50.95
C THR A 763 62.61 21.49 52.32
N ARG A 764 63.41 20.41 52.41
CA ARG A 764 64.50 20.36 53.39
C ARG A 764 65.63 19.43 52.94
N THR A 765 66.82 20.02 52.97
CA THR A 765 68.15 19.43 52.84
C THR A 765 68.39 18.23 53.75
N GLY A 766 69.14 17.22 53.27
CA GLY A 766 69.95 16.36 54.15
C GLY A 766 70.08 14.89 53.78
N SER A 767 71.22 14.55 53.16
CA SER A 767 72.04 13.34 53.28
C SER A 767 71.45 11.96 53.62
N GLY A 768 71.89 10.95 52.84
CA GLY A 768 72.24 9.63 53.38
C GLY A 768 71.61 8.43 52.67
N ALA A 769 72.41 7.74 51.86
CA ALA A 769 72.19 6.34 51.43
C ALA A 769 72.48 5.36 52.61
N PRO A 770 72.43 4.02 52.46
CA PRO A 770 71.77 3.15 51.48
C PRO A 770 70.92 2.02 52.15
N LEU A 771 70.07 1.33 51.36
CA LEU A 771 70.07 -0.13 51.15
C LEU A 771 69.03 -0.52 50.11
#